data_AF-A0A670IBR8-F1
#
_entry.id   AF-A0A670IBR8-F1
#
_cell.length_a   1.000
_cell.length_b   1.000
_cell.length_c   1.000
_cell.angle_alpha   90.00
_cell.angle_beta   90.00
_cell.angle_gamma   90.00
#
_symmetry.space_group_name_H-M   'P 1'
#
loop_
_entity.id
_entity.type
_entity.pdbx_description
1 polymer ?
#
loop_
_entity_poly.entity_id
_entity_poly.type
_entity_poly.pdbx_seq_one_letter_code
_entity_poly.pdbx_strand_id
1 'polypeptide(L)'
;MCAFSVRSLGSIALRKAEDADFKYHFDVFSVNFNEELVALYGGSLQRQTRFVHECIKVILKLYKGFAPRSVAIVELLNVLVTQATPHIAPFFSPLEDFYRAVNQKWIQKAKEIKNLTTLSVAGGFRDYQVRTGLAFLPRTSHQSSALCVVTSAIPRVWASTDHLSIVWCKELILATIRAFFDLIDENTKQITEDPQKRMLVLNHHFLRHPAKLYEESPESVAELTGEVNWIQIKTSKWSYTVYNESDGKYFTFPLSSHRKPYSHVYCQSSMLDTNSWIYGCINSSSPTVTLKLQEYPSLSHLVLHVPAVNGNKFTFDCEFFNEASRTVQLPVTHLFSFGRPPSLCLALCFIMYFHLLLSERKPSVYQLHIPWSYEDSLTLSQVPSSTEISAKLHIAQPENDTAVPSLNIYSSSDCKYEVTVKTSFLQVLGQVIRFHGGTLPVYIISNILLAYGRQLRSLISTGHCTDFVPALTKAARPYKVEPIVNIVKFLLGLNWLKGIWDILSLPELDVVTPNNQNLLFPFVSLILFMFGTGIAYWCGKLFSSFLRISSSLHVALARPSRLPPEPSLITRRTLCVAVCMFFLSWTTCGALAILMTYAHYTFKVFNQPVANTVSDGLSEAAAATTSSPPTGSAAVDSVVDSLKMHVTVLNLLTLIVLLSCPSFIYWLKNLRHHIKLDPDPCRSTAFMLIAILGILMNASTTKVKTSKLLKMAAHLPLPLSVAAVVFAPMHLDRMPYFVIIPLFLHALCCIV
;
A
#
# COMPACT_ATOMS: atom_id res chain seq x y z
N MET A 1 20.35 1.62 2.71
CA MET A 1 19.45 0.42 2.60
C MET A 1 20.04 -0.75 1.78
N CYS A 2 20.41 -0.57 0.50
CA CYS A 2 20.95 -1.65 -0.35
C CYS A 2 22.21 -2.34 0.20
N ALA A 3 23.04 -1.62 0.96
CA ALA A 3 24.24 -2.18 1.59
C ALA A 3 23.94 -3.30 2.61
N PHE A 4 22.82 -3.21 3.36
CA PHE A 4 22.45 -4.25 4.31
C PHE A 4 21.92 -5.51 3.61
N SER A 5 21.12 -5.33 2.56
CA SER A 5 20.61 -6.44 1.75
C SER A 5 21.75 -7.23 1.09
N VAL A 6 22.67 -6.52 0.42
CA VAL A 6 23.80 -7.16 -0.28
C VAL A 6 24.78 -7.81 0.68
N ARG A 7 25.03 -7.20 1.86
CA ARG A 7 25.86 -7.84 2.89
C ARG A 7 25.24 -9.14 3.39
N SER A 8 23.93 -9.17 3.66
CA SER A 8 23.25 -10.37 4.12
C SER A 8 23.24 -11.46 3.05
N LEU A 9 22.95 -11.10 1.79
CA LEU A 9 22.94 -12.02 0.66
C LEU A 9 24.34 -12.58 0.38
N GLY A 10 25.36 -11.71 0.31
CA GLY A 10 26.75 -12.11 0.10
C GLY A 10 27.31 -12.94 1.26
N SER A 11 26.97 -12.62 2.52
CA SER A 11 27.44 -13.39 3.67
C SER A 11 26.89 -14.83 3.68
N ILE A 12 25.61 -15.00 3.35
CA ILE A 12 24.99 -16.33 3.28
C ILE A 12 25.49 -17.09 2.04
N ALA A 13 25.64 -16.41 0.90
CA ALA A 13 26.19 -17.01 -0.32
C ALA A 13 27.64 -17.50 -0.10
N LEU A 14 28.47 -16.71 0.60
CA LEU A 14 29.85 -17.08 0.91
C LEU A 14 29.91 -18.33 1.79
N ARG A 15 29.12 -18.39 2.87
CA ARG A 15 29.05 -19.60 3.72
C ARG A 15 28.60 -20.83 2.93
N LYS A 16 27.63 -20.65 2.02
CA LYS A 16 27.14 -21.76 1.20
C LYS A 16 28.19 -22.22 0.17
N ALA A 17 29.05 -21.30 -0.30
CA ALA A 17 30.21 -21.63 -1.12
C ALA A 17 31.29 -22.35 -0.30
N GLU A 18 31.57 -21.92 0.92
CA GLU A 18 32.49 -22.60 1.85
C GLU A 18 32.05 -24.03 2.13
N ASP A 19 30.75 -24.24 2.42
CA ASP A 19 30.17 -25.58 2.62
C ASP A 19 30.28 -26.50 1.37
N ALA A 20 30.48 -25.91 0.19
CA ALA A 20 30.64 -26.60 -1.09
C ALA A 20 32.10 -26.58 -1.58
N ASP A 21 33.07 -26.36 -0.69
CA ASP A 21 34.51 -26.27 -0.98
C ASP A 21 34.84 -25.29 -2.12
N PHE A 22 34.09 -24.19 -2.21
CA PHE A 22 34.19 -23.18 -3.25
C PHE A 22 34.05 -23.72 -4.69
N LYS A 23 33.41 -24.88 -4.87
CA LYS A 23 33.07 -25.43 -6.21
C LYS A 23 32.31 -24.39 -7.05
N TYR A 24 31.46 -23.61 -6.38
CA TYR A 24 30.68 -22.52 -6.94
C TYR A 24 30.69 -21.30 -6.00
N HIS A 25 30.70 -20.09 -6.55
CA HIS A 25 30.56 -18.85 -5.79
C HIS A 25 29.76 -17.81 -6.58
N PHE A 26 29.17 -16.84 -5.87
CA PHE A 26 28.47 -15.71 -6.45
C PHE A 26 29.15 -14.39 -6.09
N ASP A 27 29.45 -13.58 -7.09
CA ASP A 27 29.86 -12.19 -6.89
C ASP A 27 28.61 -11.30 -6.75
N VAL A 28 28.53 -10.56 -5.64
CA VAL A 28 27.36 -9.71 -5.36
C VAL A 28 27.77 -8.24 -5.42
N PHE A 29 27.19 -7.51 -6.37
CA PHE A 29 27.38 -6.07 -6.51
C PHE A 29 26.17 -5.29 -5.98
N SER A 30 26.41 -4.08 -5.48
CA SER A 30 25.35 -3.17 -5.01
C SER A 30 25.48 -1.82 -5.68
N VAL A 31 24.36 -1.25 -6.11
CA VAL A 31 24.28 0.15 -6.57
C VAL A 31 23.67 0.99 -5.45
N ASN A 32 24.31 2.11 -5.11
CA ASN A 32 23.80 3.04 -4.11
C ASN A 32 23.31 4.33 -4.78
N PHE A 33 22.00 4.59 -4.71
CA PHE A 33 21.38 5.84 -5.19
C PHE A 33 21.32 6.92 -4.12
N ASN A 34 22.28 6.94 -3.19
CA ASN A 34 22.38 7.93 -2.12
C ASN A 34 21.11 8.06 -1.25
N GLU A 35 20.36 6.96 -1.13
CA GLU A 35 19.08 6.90 -0.41
C GLU A 35 18.07 7.98 -0.85
N GLU A 36 18.10 8.38 -2.13
CA GLU A 36 17.10 9.29 -2.70
C GLU A 36 15.68 8.77 -2.46
N LEU A 37 14.77 9.66 -2.03
CA LEU A 37 13.39 9.31 -1.67
C LEU A 37 12.50 9.23 -2.92
N VAL A 38 12.80 8.30 -3.81
CA VAL A 38 12.17 8.19 -5.14
C VAL A 38 10.66 7.93 -5.06
N ALA A 39 10.19 7.30 -3.97
CA ALA A 39 8.76 7.12 -3.72
C ALA A 39 7.99 8.45 -3.58
N LEU A 40 8.66 9.53 -3.16
CA LEU A 40 8.09 10.87 -3.03
C LEU A 40 8.25 11.71 -4.31
N TYR A 41 9.24 11.37 -5.15
CA TYR A 41 9.61 12.14 -6.33
C TYR A 41 10.24 11.25 -7.40
N GLY A 42 9.54 11.09 -8.53
CA GLY A 42 9.95 10.20 -9.62
C GLY A 42 11.01 10.78 -10.58
N GLY A 43 11.32 12.08 -10.51
CA GLY A 43 12.15 12.75 -11.51
C GLY A 43 13.60 12.25 -11.58
N SER A 44 14.11 11.58 -10.55
CA SER A 44 15.45 10.98 -10.57
C SER A 44 15.52 9.59 -11.21
N LEU A 45 14.38 8.90 -11.40
CA LEU A 45 14.32 7.51 -11.89
C LEU A 45 15.04 7.32 -13.23
N GLN A 46 14.90 8.27 -14.15
CA GLN A 46 15.56 8.17 -15.46
C GLN A 46 17.09 8.28 -15.34
N ARG A 47 17.59 9.15 -14.46
CA ARG A 47 19.04 9.27 -14.20
C ARG A 47 19.57 8.04 -13.48
N GLN A 48 18.83 7.53 -12.50
CA GLN A 48 19.18 6.29 -11.81
C GLN A 48 19.23 5.10 -12.78
N THR A 49 18.28 5.00 -13.70
CA THR A 49 18.27 3.96 -14.76
C THR A 49 19.53 4.04 -15.62
N ARG A 50 19.93 5.24 -16.08
CA ARG A 50 21.17 5.43 -16.85
C ARG A 50 22.40 5.10 -16.03
N PHE A 51 22.42 5.46 -14.75
CA PHE A 51 23.54 5.15 -13.86
C PHE A 51 23.72 3.64 -13.69
N VAL A 52 22.63 2.89 -13.46
CA VAL A 52 22.66 1.42 -13.38
C VAL A 52 23.21 0.83 -14.68
N HIS A 53 22.73 1.30 -15.83
CA HIS A 53 23.20 0.85 -17.14
C HIS A 53 24.72 1.01 -17.31
N GLU A 54 25.28 2.13 -16.89
CA GLU A 54 26.74 2.34 -16.92
C GLU A 54 27.48 1.49 -15.88
N CYS A 55 26.92 1.30 -14.67
CA CYS A 55 27.50 0.40 -13.66
C CYS A 55 27.62 -1.03 -14.18
N ILE A 56 26.60 -1.54 -14.88
CA ILE A 56 26.59 -2.88 -15.48
C ILE A 56 27.73 -3.02 -16.47
N LYS A 57 27.91 -2.06 -17.39
CA LYS A 57 29.03 -2.09 -18.34
C LYS A 57 30.39 -2.14 -17.65
N VAL A 58 30.54 -1.45 -16.52
CA VAL A 58 31.77 -1.48 -15.72
C VAL A 58 31.96 -2.84 -15.05
N ILE A 59 30.91 -3.41 -14.46
CA ILE A 59 30.95 -4.75 -13.86
C ILE A 59 31.33 -5.81 -14.90
N LEU A 60 30.71 -5.79 -16.08
CA LEU A 60 31.02 -6.74 -17.16
C LEU A 60 32.47 -6.62 -17.64
N LYS A 61 33.06 -5.42 -17.60
CA LYS A 61 34.49 -5.22 -17.92
C LYS A 61 35.46 -5.86 -16.92
N LEU A 62 35.00 -6.21 -15.71
CA LEU A 62 35.83 -6.93 -14.73
C LEU A 62 36.10 -8.37 -15.17
N TYR A 63 35.21 -8.97 -15.96
CA TYR A 63 35.27 -10.39 -16.36
C TYR A 63 35.92 -10.61 -17.73
N LYS A 64 37.19 -10.21 -17.89
CA LYS A 64 37.94 -10.39 -19.17
C LYS A 64 38.16 -11.89 -19.46
N GLY A 65 37.61 -12.40 -20.56
CA GLY A 65 37.83 -13.76 -21.09
C GLY A 65 36.69 -14.75 -20.84
N PHE A 66 35.97 -14.63 -19.72
CA PHE A 66 34.76 -15.39 -19.39
C PHE A 66 33.69 -14.43 -18.86
N ALA A 67 33.09 -13.65 -19.77
CA ALA A 67 31.97 -12.80 -19.38
C ALA A 67 30.81 -13.70 -18.88
N PRO A 68 30.22 -13.42 -17.71
CA PRO A 68 29.06 -14.17 -17.24
C PRO A 68 27.92 -14.03 -18.27
N ARG A 69 27.41 -15.17 -18.77
CA ARG A 69 26.24 -15.21 -19.67
C ARG A 69 24.93 -15.10 -18.90
N SER A 70 24.99 -15.31 -17.59
CA SER A 70 23.87 -15.11 -16.68
C SER A 70 24.29 -14.15 -15.56
N VAL A 71 23.85 -12.89 -15.65
CA VAL A 71 23.95 -11.95 -14.53
C VAL A 71 22.58 -11.94 -13.85
N ALA A 72 22.52 -12.05 -12.53
CA ALA A 72 21.34 -11.68 -11.78
C ALA A 72 21.31 -10.13 -11.72
N ILE A 73 20.66 -9.56 -12.74
CA ILE A 73 20.43 -8.15 -13.10
C ILE A 73 21.40 -7.53 -14.15
N VAL A 74 20.94 -7.63 -15.41
CA VAL A 74 21.23 -6.91 -16.69
C VAL A 74 22.67 -7.13 -17.19
N GLU A 75 22.95 -7.89 -18.26
CA GLU A 75 22.65 -7.56 -19.67
C GLU A 75 22.41 -8.83 -20.53
N LEU A 76 22.48 -10.02 -19.91
CA LEU A 76 22.01 -11.32 -20.41
C LEU A 76 21.28 -12.02 -19.24
N LEU A 77 20.01 -11.71 -19.06
CA LEU A 77 19.25 -12.16 -17.89
C LEU A 77 18.56 -13.50 -18.15
N ASN A 78 19.01 -14.55 -17.46
CA ASN A 78 18.22 -15.76 -17.30
C ASN A 78 17.22 -15.59 -16.12
N VAL A 79 17.58 -14.91 -15.03
CA VAL A 79 16.70 -14.78 -13.86
C VAL A 79 16.63 -13.35 -13.35
N LEU A 80 15.41 -12.84 -13.15
CA LEU A 80 15.11 -11.57 -12.49
C LEU A 80 14.38 -11.86 -11.18
N VAL A 81 14.93 -11.41 -10.05
CA VAL A 81 14.25 -11.46 -8.75
C VAL A 81 13.88 -10.05 -8.33
N THR A 82 12.59 -9.80 -8.10
CA THR A 82 12.10 -8.52 -7.60
C THR A 82 11.44 -8.69 -6.25
N GLN A 83 11.75 -7.82 -5.30
CA GLN A 83 11.19 -7.84 -3.95
C GLN A 83 10.42 -6.53 -3.73
N ALA A 84 9.16 -6.62 -3.32
CA ALA A 84 8.25 -5.49 -3.07
C ALA A 84 8.26 -4.42 -4.19
N THR A 85 8.41 -4.85 -5.45
CA THR A 85 8.46 -3.93 -6.60
C THR A 85 7.05 -3.72 -7.16
N PRO A 86 6.54 -2.49 -7.26
CA PRO A 86 5.17 -2.24 -7.73
C PRO A 86 5.08 -2.30 -9.27
N HIS A 87 5.06 -3.51 -9.83
CA HIS A 87 5.03 -3.74 -11.29
C HIS A 87 3.82 -3.13 -12.01
N ILE A 88 2.64 -3.14 -11.39
CA ILE A 88 1.40 -2.67 -12.05
C ILE A 88 1.34 -1.14 -12.06
N ALA A 89 1.44 -0.53 -10.87
CA ALA A 89 1.32 0.89 -10.69
C ALA A 89 2.03 1.33 -9.39
N PRO A 90 2.63 2.53 -9.37
CA PRO A 90 3.26 3.06 -8.16
C PRO A 90 2.21 3.43 -7.11
N PHE A 91 2.67 3.62 -5.86
CA PHE A 91 1.83 4.16 -4.79
C PHE A 91 1.45 5.63 -5.02
N PHE A 92 2.26 6.40 -5.78
CA PHE A 92 2.13 7.85 -5.91
C PHE A 92 2.08 8.30 -7.39
N SER A 93 1.11 9.18 -7.71
CA SER A 93 0.78 9.70 -9.06
C SER A 93 1.97 10.13 -9.92
N PRO A 94 2.96 10.91 -9.42
CA PRO A 94 4.03 11.45 -10.26
C PRO A 94 5.01 10.41 -10.81
N LEU A 95 4.91 9.15 -10.37
CA LEU A 95 5.70 8.04 -10.90
C LEU A 95 4.97 7.29 -12.03
N GLU A 96 3.67 7.53 -12.25
CA GLU A 96 2.85 6.72 -13.14
C GLU A 96 3.36 6.73 -14.58
N ASP A 97 3.76 7.90 -15.10
CA ASP A 97 4.31 8.03 -16.46
C ASP A 97 5.58 7.19 -16.64
N PHE A 98 6.44 7.13 -15.62
CA PHE A 98 7.63 6.30 -15.65
C PHE A 98 7.26 4.81 -15.70
N TYR A 99 6.38 4.35 -14.82
CA TYR A 99 5.93 2.95 -14.81
C TYR A 99 5.19 2.57 -16.08
N ARG A 100 4.37 3.47 -16.63
CA ARG A 100 3.68 3.29 -17.92
C ARG A 100 4.70 3.14 -19.05
N ALA A 101 5.71 4.01 -19.11
CA ALA A 101 6.78 3.93 -20.10
C ALA A 101 7.61 2.64 -19.96
N VAL A 102 7.89 2.20 -18.73
CA VAL A 102 8.56 0.91 -18.46
C VAL A 102 7.70 -0.24 -18.94
N ASN A 103 6.45 -0.34 -18.49
CA ASN A 103 5.53 -1.42 -18.85
C ASN A 103 5.30 -1.50 -20.37
N GLN A 104 5.16 -0.37 -21.06
CA GLN A 104 5.08 -0.35 -22.53
C GLN A 104 6.35 -0.91 -23.18
N LYS A 105 7.55 -0.57 -22.68
CA LYS A 105 8.80 -1.14 -23.19
C LYS A 105 8.89 -2.65 -22.94
N TRP A 106 8.46 -3.13 -21.78
CA TRP A 106 8.42 -4.56 -21.47
C TRP A 106 7.49 -5.32 -22.43
N ILE A 107 6.31 -4.75 -22.73
CA ILE A 107 5.37 -5.32 -23.69
C ILE A 107 5.96 -5.33 -25.10
N GLN A 108 6.58 -4.22 -25.54
CA GLN A 108 7.22 -4.13 -26.86
C GLN A 108 8.37 -5.13 -27.03
N LYS A 109 9.18 -5.31 -25.98
CA LYS A 109 10.33 -6.23 -25.97
C LYS A 109 9.98 -7.65 -25.54
N ALA A 110 8.70 -7.99 -25.36
CA ALA A 110 8.26 -9.28 -24.84
C ALA A 110 8.87 -10.49 -25.58
N LYS A 111 9.08 -10.38 -26.90
CA LYS A 111 9.73 -11.43 -27.72
C LYS A 111 11.21 -11.60 -27.41
N GLU A 112 11.94 -10.51 -27.16
CA GLU A 112 13.38 -10.53 -26.82
C GLU A 112 13.62 -11.11 -25.42
N ILE A 113 12.68 -10.88 -24.48
CA ILE A 113 12.76 -11.34 -23.09
C ILE A 113 12.05 -12.67 -22.83
N LYS A 114 11.68 -13.42 -23.87
CA LYS A 114 10.94 -14.69 -23.71
C LYS A 114 11.68 -15.71 -22.84
N ASN A 115 13.01 -15.69 -22.89
CA ASN A 115 13.86 -16.56 -22.11
C ASN A 115 14.11 -16.07 -20.68
N LEU A 116 13.52 -14.94 -20.25
CA LEU A 116 13.68 -14.41 -18.89
C LEU A 116 12.71 -15.10 -17.93
N THR A 117 13.24 -15.69 -16.86
CA THR A 117 12.45 -16.18 -15.73
C THR A 117 12.37 -15.10 -14.65
N THR A 118 11.16 -14.71 -14.24
CA THR A 118 10.99 -13.65 -13.23
C THR A 118 10.35 -14.20 -11.96
N LEU A 119 11.00 -13.99 -10.82
CA LEU A 119 10.45 -14.23 -9.50
C LEU A 119 10.07 -12.89 -8.87
N SER A 120 8.78 -12.65 -8.63
CA SER A 120 8.31 -11.50 -7.87
C SER A 120 7.85 -11.91 -6.48
N VAL A 121 8.49 -11.36 -5.45
CA VAL A 121 8.18 -11.62 -4.04
C VAL A 121 7.56 -10.37 -3.41
N ALA A 122 6.32 -10.48 -2.93
CA ALA A 122 5.62 -9.42 -2.22
C ALA A 122 5.73 -9.60 -0.69
N GLY A 123 5.81 -8.50 0.08
CA GLY A 123 5.96 -8.55 1.54
C GLY A 123 4.70 -8.93 2.32
N GLY A 124 3.53 -8.95 1.68
CA GLY A 124 2.26 -9.29 2.31
C GLY A 124 1.66 -8.13 3.12
N PHE A 125 0.97 -8.44 4.22
CA PHE A 125 0.15 -7.47 4.94
C PHE A 125 0.94 -6.36 5.65
N ARG A 126 2.17 -6.62 6.11
CA ARG A 126 3.03 -5.65 6.79
C ARG A 126 3.68 -4.65 5.83
N ASP A 127 3.70 -4.94 4.53
CA ASP A 127 4.12 -3.97 3.52
C ASP A 127 2.97 -2.98 3.25
N TYR A 128 3.01 -1.83 3.91
CA TYR A 128 2.03 -0.75 3.70
C TYR A 128 2.37 0.13 2.49
N GLN A 129 3.60 0.07 1.97
CA GLN A 129 4.04 0.92 0.86
C GLN A 129 3.69 0.30 -0.49
N VAL A 130 3.98 -1.00 -0.65
CA VAL A 130 3.69 -1.75 -1.88
C VAL A 130 2.74 -2.89 -1.56
N ARG A 131 1.49 -2.74 -2.02
CA ARG A 131 0.47 -3.76 -1.87
C ARG A 131 0.82 -4.98 -2.73
N THR A 132 0.54 -6.18 -2.21
CA THR A 132 0.77 -7.46 -2.90
C THR A 132 0.24 -7.48 -4.33
N GLY A 133 -1.01 -7.03 -4.55
CA GLY A 133 -1.60 -6.98 -5.89
C GLY A 133 -0.82 -6.09 -6.88
N LEU A 134 -0.15 -5.04 -6.42
CA LEU A 134 0.69 -4.18 -7.28
C LEU A 134 2.04 -4.81 -7.59
N ALA A 135 2.51 -5.72 -6.74
CA ALA A 135 3.77 -6.44 -6.90
C ALA A 135 3.64 -7.72 -7.73
N PHE A 136 2.45 -8.06 -8.19
CA PHE A 136 2.23 -9.21 -9.05
C PHE A 136 2.34 -8.79 -10.51
N LEU A 137 3.02 -9.60 -11.30
CA LEU A 137 3.12 -9.38 -12.74
C LEU A 137 1.77 -9.68 -13.39
N PRO A 138 1.32 -8.88 -14.37
CA PRO A 138 0.10 -9.17 -15.11
C PRO A 138 0.20 -10.55 -15.76
N ARG A 139 -0.72 -11.47 -15.41
CA ARG A 139 -0.79 -12.80 -16.02
C ARG A 139 -1.26 -12.66 -17.47
N THR A 140 -0.34 -12.39 -18.39
CA THR A 140 -0.60 -12.57 -19.81
C THR A 140 -0.49 -14.05 -20.14
N SER A 141 -1.37 -14.56 -21.01
CA SER A 141 -1.40 -15.96 -21.47
C SER A 141 -0.10 -16.48 -22.09
N HIS A 142 0.90 -15.60 -22.28
CA HIS A 142 2.17 -15.88 -22.93
C HIS A 142 3.40 -15.91 -21.99
N GLN A 143 3.24 -15.65 -20.69
CA GLN A 143 4.35 -15.66 -19.72
C GLN A 143 4.27 -16.84 -18.75
N SER A 144 4.67 -18.02 -19.20
CA SER A 144 4.88 -19.20 -18.35
C SER A 144 6.17 -19.15 -17.52
N SER A 145 6.98 -18.08 -17.65
CA SER A 145 8.27 -17.91 -17.00
C SER A 145 8.25 -16.98 -15.78
N ALA A 146 7.07 -16.57 -15.29
CA ALA A 146 6.94 -15.70 -14.12
C ALA A 146 6.31 -16.43 -12.93
N LEU A 147 6.91 -16.30 -11.74
CA LEU A 147 6.40 -16.78 -10.46
C LEU A 147 6.17 -15.58 -9.53
N CYS A 148 4.95 -15.42 -9.03
CA CYS A 148 4.60 -14.38 -8.05
C CYS A 148 4.18 -15.03 -6.74
N VAL A 149 4.81 -14.65 -5.64
CA VAL A 149 4.58 -15.23 -4.30
C VAL A 149 4.58 -14.16 -3.22
N VAL A 150 3.99 -14.46 -2.08
CA VAL A 150 4.00 -13.61 -0.88
C VAL A 150 4.91 -14.22 0.17
N THR A 151 5.68 -13.41 0.90
CA THR A 151 6.64 -13.92 1.90
C THR A 151 6.00 -14.80 2.98
N SER A 152 4.73 -14.55 3.33
CA SER A 152 3.98 -15.38 4.28
C SER A 152 3.68 -16.79 3.77
N ALA A 153 3.61 -16.97 2.45
CA ALA A 153 3.34 -18.24 1.79
C ALA A 153 4.62 -19.03 1.47
N ILE A 154 5.78 -18.38 1.46
CA ILE A 154 7.05 -19.05 1.13
C ILE A 154 7.39 -20.05 2.26
N PRO A 155 7.63 -21.34 1.92
CA PRO A 155 8.04 -22.35 2.88
C PRO A 155 9.30 -21.93 3.66
N ARG A 156 9.33 -22.21 4.96
CA ARG A 156 10.41 -21.82 5.90
C ARG A 156 10.58 -20.30 6.12
N VAL A 157 9.79 -19.45 5.45
CA VAL A 157 9.72 -18.02 5.72
C VAL A 157 8.52 -17.71 6.61
N TRP A 158 7.31 -18.10 6.19
CA TRP A 158 6.06 -18.01 6.97
C TRP A 158 5.84 -16.67 7.70
N ALA A 159 6.38 -15.58 7.16
CA ALA A 159 6.34 -14.28 7.79
C ALA A 159 6.07 -13.19 6.75
N SER A 160 5.12 -12.31 7.07
CA SER A 160 4.96 -11.06 6.32
C SER A 160 6.09 -10.10 6.71
N THR A 161 6.65 -9.42 5.71
CA THR A 161 7.71 -8.43 5.87
C THR A 161 7.16 -7.04 5.56
N ASP A 162 7.60 -6.02 6.28
CA ASP A 162 7.41 -4.64 5.82
C ASP A 162 8.30 -4.32 4.62
N HIS A 163 8.06 -3.18 3.98
CA HIS A 163 8.74 -2.78 2.75
C HIS A 163 10.28 -2.74 2.90
N LEU A 164 10.75 -2.37 4.08
CA LEU A 164 12.16 -2.20 4.38
C LEU A 164 12.79 -3.55 4.77
N SER A 165 12.09 -4.38 5.55
CA SER A 165 12.64 -5.65 6.01
C SER A 165 12.67 -6.76 4.97
N ILE A 166 11.88 -6.67 3.89
CA ILE A 166 11.84 -7.71 2.85
C ILE A 166 13.23 -8.01 2.27
N VAL A 167 14.09 -7.00 2.13
CA VAL A 167 15.41 -7.14 1.49
C VAL A 167 16.48 -7.74 2.40
N TRP A 168 16.23 -7.87 3.70
CA TRP A 168 17.16 -8.46 4.68
C TRP A 168 16.54 -9.51 5.58
N CYS A 169 15.29 -9.92 5.33
CA CYS A 169 14.66 -11.03 6.02
C CYS A 169 15.51 -12.28 5.83
N LYS A 170 16.04 -12.80 6.95
CA LYS A 170 17.01 -13.89 6.95
C LYS A 170 16.42 -15.15 6.31
N GLU A 171 15.19 -15.48 6.66
CA GLU A 171 14.47 -16.64 6.16
C GLU A 171 14.30 -16.57 4.63
N LEU A 172 13.91 -15.40 4.12
CA LEU A 172 13.76 -15.17 2.69
C LEU A 172 15.10 -15.23 1.94
N ILE A 173 16.16 -14.65 2.52
CA ILE A 173 17.50 -14.71 1.93
C ILE A 173 18.00 -16.15 1.89
N LEU A 174 17.78 -16.94 2.95
CA LEU A 174 18.16 -18.36 2.97
C LEU A 174 17.44 -19.15 1.87
N ALA A 175 16.14 -18.91 1.66
CA ALA A 175 15.40 -19.54 0.56
C ALA A 175 15.94 -19.11 -0.82
N THR A 176 16.24 -17.82 -0.98
CA THR A 176 16.76 -17.26 -2.23
C THR A 176 18.15 -17.81 -2.58
N ILE A 177 19.07 -17.87 -1.61
CA ILE A 177 20.43 -18.40 -1.84
C ILE A 177 20.40 -19.90 -2.16
N ARG A 178 19.57 -20.69 -1.46
CA ARG A 178 19.40 -22.12 -1.80
C ARG A 178 18.92 -22.29 -3.23
N ALA A 179 17.92 -21.53 -3.65
CA ALA A 179 17.47 -21.53 -5.04
C ALA A 179 18.59 -21.13 -6.01
N PHE A 180 19.40 -20.12 -5.70
CA PHE A 180 20.50 -19.71 -6.58
C PHE A 180 21.55 -20.80 -6.78
N PHE A 181 21.92 -21.54 -5.74
CA PHE A 181 22.86 -22.66 -5.87
C PHE A 181 22.26 -23.83 -6.66
N ASP A 182 20.98 -24.14 -6.47
CA ASP A 182 20.29 -25.21 -7.20
C ASP A 182 19.99 -24.85 -8.67
N LEU A 183 20.12 -23.56 -9.02
CA LEU A 183 20.01 -23.05 -10.39
C LEU A 183 21.32 -23.19 -11.19
N ILE A 184 22.44 -23.50 -10.54
CA ILE A 184 23.75 -23.63 -11.19
C ILE A 184 23.76 -24.91 -12.04
N ASP A 185 24.12 -24.77 -13.30
CA ASP A 185 24.44 -25.90 -14.17
C ASP A 185 25.90 -26.30 -13.95
N GLU A 186 26.13 -27.57 -13.62
CA GLU A 186 27.45 -28.10 -13.29
C GLU A 186 28.45 -28.00 -14.47
N ASN A 187 27.95 -28.07 -15.70
CA ASN A 187 28.80 -28.04 -16.90
C ASN A 187 29.30 -26.63 -17.19
N THR A 188 28.40 -25.65 -17.13
CA THR A 188 28.70 -24.25 -17.45
C THR A 188 29.20 -23.46 -16.24
N LYS A 189 28.97 -23.98 -15.02
CA LYS A 189 29.19 -23.29 -13.74
C LYS A 189 28.47 -21.93 -13.67
N GLN A 190 27.39 -21.77 -14.44
CA GLN A 190 26.57 -20.58 -14.51
C GLN A 190 25.11 -20.94 -14.25
N ILE A 191 24.24 -19.95 -14.11
CA ILE A 191 22.80 -20.20 -13.96
C ILE A 191 22.31 -20.84 -15.26
N THR A 192 21.60 -21.96 -15.12
CA THR A 192 21.07 -22.72 -16.24
C THR A 192 20.29 -21.86 -17.25
N GLU A 193 20.55 -22.10 -18.54
CA GLU A 193 19.85 -21.44 -19.64
C GLU A 193 18.44 -22.03 -19.85
N ASP A 194 18.14 -23.22 -19.32
CA ASP A 194 16.83 -23.87 -19.47
C ASP A 194 15.74 -23.16 -18.63
N PRO A 195 14.72 -22.54 -19.24
CA PRO A 195 13.62 -21.90 -18.50
C PRO A 195 12.78 -22.89 -17.69
N GLN A 196 12.69 -24.16 -18.10
CA GLN A 196 11.90 -25.17 -17.38
C GLN A 196 12.57 -25.55 -16.08
N LYS A 197 13.86 -25.92 -16.10
CA LYS A 197 14.68 -26.14 -14.90
C LYS A 197 14.62 -24.95 -13.94
N ARG A 198 14.74 -23.72 -14.45
CA ARG A 198 14.61 -22.50 -13.63
C ARG A 198 13.29 -22.45 -12.89
N MET A 199 12.17 -22.70 -13.58
CA MET A 199 10.86 -22.66 -12.96
C MET A 199 10.66 -23.82 -11.95
N LEU A 200 11.21 -25.01 -12.21
CA LEU A 200 11.16 -26.14 -11.27
C LEU A 200 11.88 -25.84 -9.95
N VAL A 201 13.11 -25.29 -10.02
CA VAL A 201 13.87 -24.89 -8.83
C VAL A 201 13.13 -23.79 -8.06
N LEU A 202 12.60 -22.78 -8.75
CA LEU A 202 11.83 -21.72 -8.10
C LEU A 202 10.56 -22.24 -7.44
N ASN A 203 9.81 -23.13 -8.09
CA ASN A 203 8.63 -23.77 -7.50
C ASN A 203 9.00 -24.61 -6.28
N HIS A 204 10.14 -25.30 -6.29
CA HIS A 204 10.62 -26.07 -5.14
C HIS A 204 10.90 -25.16 -3.92
N HIS A 205 11.62 -24.05 -4.10
CA HIS A 205 12.00 -23.20 -2.95
C HIS A 205 10.89 -22.25 -2.50
N PHE A 206 10.05 -21.76 -3.43
CA PHE A 206 9.11 -20.67 -3.16
C PHE A 206 7.64 -21.07 -3.07
N LEU A 207 7.24 -22.24 -3.59
CA LEU A 207 5.87 -22.76 -3.46
C LEU A 207 5.78 -24.05 -2.65
N ARG A 208 6.67 -25.01 -2.94
CA ARG A 208 6.61 -26.37 -2.38
C ARG A 208 7.99 -26.86 -2.01
N HIS A 209 8.37 -26.64 -0.75
CA HIS A 209 9.63 -27.17 -0.23
C HIS A 209 9.35 -28.40 0.64
N PRO A 210 9.54 -29.62 0.10
CA PRO A 210 9.27 -30.87 0.81
C PRO A 210 10.30 -31.17 1.92
N ALA A 211 11.08 -30.18 2.36
CA ALA A 211 12.27 -30.32 3.21
C ALA A 211 13.42 -31.14 2.61
N LYS A 212 13.27 -31.72 1.40
CA LYS A 212 14.36 -32.38 0.65
C LYS A 212 15.23 -31.36 -0.06
N LEU A 213 16.50 -31.69 -0.31
CA LEU A 213 17.32 -30.99 -1.29
C LEU A 213 16.67 -31.09 -2.68
N TYR A 214 16.87 -30.08 -3.51
CA TYR A 214 16.40 -30.15 -4.89
C TYR A 214 17.23 -31.19 -5.66
N GLU A 215 16.53 -32.06 -6.38
CA GLU A 215 17.13 -33.02 -7.30
C GLU A 215 16.47 -32.84 -8.66
N GLU A 216 17.29 -32.78 -9.71
CA GLU A 216 16.82 -32.56 -11.08
C GLU A 216 16.03 -33.76 -11.61
N SER A 217 16.50 -34.96 -11.28
CA SER A 217 15.79 -36.23 -11.48
C SER A 217 15.66 -36.94 -10.14
N PRO A 218 14.53 -36.79 -9.43
CA PRO A 218 14.34 -37.49 -8.17
C PRO A 218 14.38 -38.99 -8.42
N GLU A 219 15.23 -39.71 -7.70
CA GLU A 219 15.23 -41.17 -7.73
C GLU A 219 13.86 -41.66 -7.27
N SER A 220 13.12 -42.31 -8.17
CA SER A 220 11.77 -42.80 -7.89
C SER A 220 11.74 -43.99 -6.94
N VAL A 221 12.91 -44.55 -6.64
CA VAL A 221 13.10 -45.74 -5.81
C VAL A 221 14.05 -45.35 -4.68
N ALA A 222 13.53 -45.40 -3.45
CA ALA A 222 14.36 -45.31 -2.25
C ALA A 222 14.58 -46.73 -1.73
N GLU A 223 15.84 -47.17 -1.65
CA GLU A 223 16.18 -48.40 -0.94
C GLU A 223 16.14 -48.13 0.56
N LEU A 224 15.20 -48.76 1.26
CA LEU A 224 15.07 -48.66 2.70
C LEU A 224 16.13 -49.59 3.34
N THR A 225 17.36 -49.10 3.46
CA THR A 225 18.50 -49.87 3.97
C THR A 225 18.50 -49.97 5.50
N GLY A 226 18.80 -51.16 6.02
CA GLY A 226 19.08 -51.42 7.45
C GLY A 226 18.36 -52.64 8.01
N GLU A 227 18.99 -53.35 8.97
CA GLU A 227 18.35 -54.35 9.85
C GLU A 227 17.44 -53.66 10.88
N VAL A 228 16.56 -52.81 10.38
CA VAL A 228 15.69 -51.94 11.17
C VAL A 228 14.38 -52.69 11.44
N ASN A 229 13.88 -52.61 12.67
CA ASN A 229 12.63 -53.28 13.04
C ASN A 229 11.44 -52.72 12.25
N TRP A 230 10.77 -53.59 11.49
CA TRP A 230 9.56 -53.29 10.72
C TRP A 230 8.32 -53.60 11.55
N ILE A 231 7.48 -52.60 11.78
CA ILE A 231 6.27 -52.72 12.60
C ILE A 231 5.06 -52.38 11.74
N GLN A 232 4.12 -53.30 11.61
CA GLN A 232 2.88 -53.07 10.87
C GLN A 232 1.79 -52.50 11.76
N ILE A 233 1.25 -51.34 11.39
CA ILE A 233 0.17 -50.66 12.10
C ILE A 233 -1.14 -50.82 11.34
N LYS A 234 -2.13 -51.45 11.98
CA LYS A 234 -3.46 -51.69 11.40
C LYS A 234 -4.52 -50.70 11.92
N THR A 235 -4.18 -49.89 12.90
CA THR A 235 -5.11 -48.94 13.51
C THR A 235 -5.23 -47.67 12.66
N SER A 236 -6.42 -47.07 12.67
CA SER A 236 -6.67 -45.80 11.97
C SER A 236 -6.11 -44.58 12.71
N LYS A 237 -5.87 -44.69 14.01
CA LYS A 237 -5.12 -43.71 14.81
C LYS A 237 -3.92 -44.40 15.45
N TRP A 238 -2.79 -43.73 15.44
CA TRP A 238 -1.55 -44.25 16.00
C TRP A 238 -0.71 -43.10 16.56
N SER A 239 -0.23 -43.27 17.78
CA SER A 239 0.66 -42.32 18.45
C SER A 239 1.86 -43.09 19.01
N TYR A 240 3.05 -42.55 18.79
CA TYR A 240 4.30 -43.15 19.25
C TYR A 240 5.18 -42.08 19.89
N THR A 241 5.51 -42.28 21.16
CA THR A 241 6.36 -41.37 21.93
C THR A 241 7.68 -42.05 22.25
N VAL A 242 8.78 -41.42 21.88
CA VAL A 242 10.15 -41.88 22.12
C VAL A 242 10.82 -40.95 23.11
N TYR A 243 11.56 -41.51 24.07
CA TYR A 243 12.42 -40.76 25.00
C TYR A 243 13.91 -40.92 24.68
N ASN A 244 14.32 -42.12 24.25
CA ASN A 244 15.62 -42.46 23.68
C ASN A 244 15.38 -43.69 22.79
N GLU A 245 15.83 -43.67 21.54
CA GLU A 245 15.75 -44.81 20.64
C GLU A 245 17.13 -45.08 20.05
N SER A 246 17.71 -46.23 20.41
CA SER A 246 19.04 -46.64 19.94
C SER A 246 19.01 -47.23 18.54
N ASP A 247 17.91 -47.90 18.17
CA ASP A 247 17.74 -48.57 16.89
C ASP A 247 16.61 -47.89 16.12
N GLY A 248 16.86 -47.43 14.88
CA GLY A 248 15.80 -46.89 14.02
C GLY A 248 14.64 -47.88 13.88
N LYS A 249 13.46 -47.39 13.47
CA LYS A 249 12.25 -48.23 13.24
C LYS A 249 11.51 -47.79 11.98
N TYR A 250 10.95 -48.76 11.27
CA TYR A 250 10.03 -48.52 10.15
C TYR A 250 8.61 -48.92 10.56
N PHE A 251 7.67 -47.98 10.48
CA PHE A 251 6.24 -48.25 10.70
C PHE A 251 5.51 -48.31 9.36
N THR A 252 4.75 -49.37 9.12
CA THR A 252 4.04 -49.58 7.85
C THR A 252 2.53 -49.57 8.04
N PHE A 253 1.83 -48.83 7.19
CA PHE A 253 0.36 -48.74 7.19
C PHE A 253 -0.16 -49.31 5.86
N PRO A 254 -0.86 -50.45 5.87
CA PRO A 254 -1.46 -51.01 4.66
C PRO A 254 -2.64 -50.15 4.20
N LEU A 255 -2.58 -49.60 2.98
CA LEU A 255 -3.59 -48.66 2.50
C LEU A 255 -4.85 -49.36 1.95
N SER A 256 -4.75 -50.64 1.58
CA SER A 256 -5.87 -51.42 1.01
C SER A 256 -7.10 -51.48 1.92
N SER A 257 -6.91 -51.63 3.23
CA SER A 257 -7.99 -51.64 4.22
C SER A 257 -8.52 -50.24 4.56
N HIS A 258 -7.68 -49.21 4.41
CA HIS A 258 -7.99 -47.84 4.84
C HIS A 258 -8.64 -46.97 3.75
N ARG A 259 -8.45 -47.29 2.46
CA ARG A 259 -9.01 -46.51 1.33
C ARG A 259 -10.53 -46.52 1.20
N LYS A 260 -11.20 -47.55 1.75
CA LYS A 260 -12.67 -47.64 1.73
C LYS A 260 -13.31 -46.66 2.74
N PRO A 261 -12.91 -46.68 4.03
CA PRO A 261 -13.49 -45.77 5.03
C PRO A 261 -12.88 -44.37 5.06
N TYR A 262 -11.63 -44.18 4.59
CA TYR A 262 -10.89 -42.93 4.76
C TYR A 262 -10.46 -42.33 3.43
N SER A 263 -10.45 -41.00 3.40
CA SER A 263 -10.04 -40.21 2.22
C SER A 263 -8.61 -39.69 2.33
N HIS A 264 -8.14 -39.43 3.56
CA HIS A 264 -6.88 -38.78 3.83
C HIS A 264 -6.13 -39.48 4.97
N VAL A 265 -4.81 -39.37 4.96
CA VAL A 265 -3.93 -39.69 6.10
C VAL A 265 -3.16 -38.43 6.48
N TYR A 266 -3.12 -38.14 7.78
CA TYR A 266 -2.35 -37.04 8.36
C TYR A 266 -1.33 -37.60 9.33
N CYS A 267 -0.08 -37.14 9.23
CA CYS A 267 0.98 -37.48 10.16
C CYS A 267 1.72 -36.23 10.63
N GLN A 268 1.98 -36.14 11.94
CA GLN A 268 2.66 -35.04 12.61
C GLN A 268 3.83 -35.58 13.44
N SER A 269 4.93 -34.82 13.46
CA SER A 269 6.05 -35.05 14.37
C SER A 269 6.25 -33.85 15.28
N SER A 270 6.59 -34.10 16.55
CA SER A 270 7.03 -33.05 17.48
C SER A 270 8.51 -32.69 17.32
N MET A 271 9.30 -33.52 16.62
CA MET A 271 10.68 -33.19 16.27
C MET A 271 10.71 -32.71 14.82
N LEU A 272 10.95 -31.41 14.65
CA LEU A 272 10.98 -30.73 13.35
C LEU A 272 12.25 -31.02 12.54
N ASP A 273 13.05 -32.01 12.94
CA ASP A 273 14.33 -32.27 12.28
C ASP A 273 14.08 -32.90 10.92
N THR A 274 14.71 -32.34 9.89
CA THR A 274 14.40 -32.63 8.47
C THR A 274 14.69 -34.07 8.05
N ASN A 275 15.28 -34.88 8.93
CA ASN A 275 15.70 -36.25 8.63
C ASN A 275 14.65 -37.32 8.96
N SER A 276 13.50 -36.95 9.54
CA SER A 276 12.37 -37.85 9.82
C SER A 276 11.41 -37.85 8.63
N TRP A 277 11.31 -38.97 7.91
CA TRP A 277 10.65 -39.02 6.60
C TRP A 277 9.48 -39.99 6.52
N ILE A 278 8.49 -39.60 5.73
CA ILE A 278 7.33 -40.41 5.35
C ILE A 278 7.57 -40.90 3.92
N TYR A 279 7.82 -42.19 3.77
CA TYR A 279 8.00 -42.87 2.49
C TYR A 279 6.67 -43.50 2.05
N GLY A 280 6.11 -43.03 0.94
CA GLY A 280 5.01 -43.74 0.26
C GLY A 280 5.57 -44.52 -0.93
N CYS A 281 5.12 -45.74 -1.16
CA CYS A 281 5.50 -46.49 -2.36
C CYS A 281 4.82 -45.91 -3.64
N ILE A 282 5.47 -44.86 -4.18
CA ILE A 282 5.27 -43.99 -5.35
C ILE A 282 4.67 -42.58 -5.11
N ASN A 283 5.64 -41.67 -4.90
CA ASN A 283 5.89 -40.32 -5.43
C ASN A 283 5.12 -39.08 -4.91
N SER A 284 5.32 -38.72 -3.64
CA SER A 284 5.89 -37.43 -3.22
C SER A 284 5.75 -37.26 -1.69
N SER A 285 6.76 -36.71 -1.03
CA SER A 285 6.84 -36.58 0.43
C SER A 285 6.94 -35.12 0.88
N SER A 286 6.50 -34.84 2.10
CA SER A 286 6.55 -33.52 2.76
C SER A 286 6.70 -33.72 4.28
N PRO A 287 7.06 -32.72 5.08
CA PRO A 287 7.38 -32.89 6.51
C PRO A 287 6.14 -32.89 7.44
N THR A 288 4.99 -32.44 6.94
CA THR A 288 3.65 -32.73 7.46
C THR A 288 2.83 -33.22 6.29
N VAL A 289 2.36 -34.45 6.38
CA VAL A 289 1.82 -35.14 5.21
C VAL A 289 0.35 -35.33 5.43
N THR A 290 -0.44 -34.45 4.82
CA THR A 290 -1.83 -34.75 4.51
C THR A 290 -1.86 -35.34 3.10
N LEU A 291 -1.90 -36.66 2.98
CA LEU A 291 -2.03 -37.32 1.68
C LEU A 291 -3.50 -37.61 1.40
N LYS A 292 -3.98 -37.14 0.25
CA LYS A 292 -5.26 -37.56 -0.31
C LYS A 292 -5.08 -38.93 -0.96
N LEU A 293 -5.64 -39.97 -0.35
CA LEU A 293 -5.42 -41.36 -0.77
C LEU A 293 -5.90 -41.65 -2.20
N GLN A 294 -6.84 -40.85 -2.71
CA GLN A 294 -7.35 -40.96 -4.08
C GLN A 294 -6.38 -40.45 -5.15
N GLU A 295 -5.53 -39.47 -4.82
CA GLU A 295 -4.55 -38.92 -5.77
C GLU A 295 -3.39 -39.89 -6.02
N TYR A 296 -3.21 -40.87 -5.13
CA TYR A 296 -2.13 -41.82 -5.17
C TYR A 296 -2.64 -43.27 -5.18
N PRO A 297 -3.40 -43.67 -6.22
CA PRO A 297 -4.04 -44.99 -6.28
C PRO A 297 -3.03 -46.15 -6.37
N SER A 298 -1.78 -45.89 -6.75
CA SER A 298 -0.70 -46.87 -6.81
C SER A 298 -0.08 -47.24 -5.45
N LEU A 299 -0.25 -46.41 -4.40
CA LEU A 299 0.40 -46.65 -3.10
C LEU A 299 -0.19 -47.88 -2.38
N SER A 300 0.59 -48.96 -2.21
CA SER A 300 0.14 -50.11 -1.43
C SER A 300 0.27 -49.89 0.09
N HIS A 301 1.37 -49.26 0.50
CA HIS A 301 1.72 -49.00 1.89
C HIS A 301 2.24 -47.57 2.06
N LEU A 302 1.97 -47.00 3.23
CA LEU A 302 2.67 -45.83 3.75
C LEU A 302 3.71 -46.33 4.76
N VAL A 303 4.94 -45.86 4.66
CA VAL A 303 6.05 -46.24 5.54
C VAL A 303 6.57 -44.98 6.23
N LEU A 304 6.65 -45.00 7.56
CA LEU A 304 7.26 -43.94 8.35
C LEU A 304 8.60 -44.44 8.85
N HIS A 305 9.65 -43.67 8.60
CA HIS A 305 10.96 -43.93 9.17
C HIS A 305 11.19 -43.06 10.39
N VAL A 306 11.46 -43.71 11.52
CA VAL A 306 11.90 -43.06 12.75
C VAL A 306 13.38 -43.37 12.91
N PRO A 307 14.29 -42.40 12.70
CA PRO A 307 15.72 -42.62 12.88
C PRO A 307 16.06 -42.87 14.36
N ALA A 308 17.23 -43.46 14.63
CA ALA A 308 17.77 -43.54 15.98
C ALA A 308 18.08 -42.11 16.47
N VAL A 309 17.57 -41.74 17.65
CA VAL A 309 17.79 -40.40 18.23
C VAL A 309 18.24 -40.51 19.68
N ASN A 310 19.36 -39.84 19.97
CA ASN A 310 19.91 -39.72 21.31
C ASN A 310 19.39 -38.44 21.99
N GLY A 311 18.68 -38.59 23.12
CA GLY A 311 18.47 -37.55 24.13
C GLY A 311 17.21 -36.71 24.00
N ASN A 312 16.54 -36.67 22.84
CA ASN A 312 15.37 -35.81 22.64
C ASN A 312 14.07 -36.60 22.66
N LYS A 313 13.13 -36.20 23.55
CA LYS A 313 11.76 -36.73 23.54
C LYS A 313 11.04 -36.26 22.29
N PHE A 314 10.45 -37.17 21.53
CA PHE A 314 9.60 -36.83 20.39
C PHE A 314 8.35 -37.71 20.30
N THR A 315 7.31 -37.17 19.67
CA THR A 315 6.03 -37.84 19.44
C THR A 315 5.69 -37.81 17.96
N PHE A 316 5.29 -38.96 17.42
CA PHE A 316 4.68 -39.10 16.11
C PHE A 316 3.22 -39.44 16.27
N ASP A 317 2.34 -38.65 15.64
CA ASP A 317 0.90 -38.87 15.65
C ASP A 317 0.42 -39.01 14.21
N CYS A 318 -0.20 -40.14 13.88
CA CYS A 318 -0.79 -40.41 12.57
C CYS A 318 -2.25 -40.81 12.67
N GLU A 319 -3.05 -40.29 11.75
CA GLU A 319 -4.49 -40.51 11.72
C GLU A 319 -5.04 -40.58 10.29
N PHE A 320 -5.89 -41.58 10.05
CA PHE A 320 -6.72 -41.68 8.87
C PHE A 320 -8.09 -41.03 9.11
N PHE A 321 -8.54 -40.20 8.17
CA PHE A 321 -9.81 -39.50 8.31
C PHE A 321 -10.55 -39.29 6.98
N ASN A 322 -11.84 -38.99 7.10
CA ASN A 322 -12.67 -38.57 5.98
C ASN A 322 -12.80 -37.04 5.96
N GLU A 323 -12.37 -36.40 4.87
CA GLU A 323 -12.39 -34.94 4.68
C GLU A 323 -13.81 -34.38 4.82
N ALA A 324 -14.80 -35.07 4.24
CA ALA A 324 -16.20 -34.65 4.33
C ALA A 324 -16.71 -34.62 5.78
N SER A 325 -16.18 -35.48 6.66
CA SER A 325 -16.56 -35.49 8.08
C SER A 325 -15.86 -34.41 8.92
N ARG A 326 -14.80 -33.80 8.38
CA ARG A 326 -13.98 -32.78 9.06
C ARG A 326 -14.05 -31.41 8.43
N THR A 327 -14.77 -31.27 7.33
CA THR A 327 -14.97 -30.00 6.64
C THR A 327 -16.28 -29.39 7.09
N VAL A 328 -16.21 -28.17 7.61
CA VAL A 328 -17.38 -27.39 7.96
C VAL A 328 -17.41 -26.16 7.07
N GLN A 329 -18.49 -25.99 6.31
CA GLN A 329 -18.73 -24.76 5.58
C GLN A 329 -19.30 -23.73 6.54
N LEU A 330 -18.55 -22.67 6.77
CA LEU A 330 -18.99 -21.56 7.62
C LEU A 330 -19.52 -20.43 6.73
N PRO A 331 -20.79 -20.01 6.90
CA PRO A 331 -21.29 -18.85 6.19
C PRO A 331 -20.57 -17.60 6.68
N VAL A 332 -20.14 -16.78 5.74
CA VAL A 332 -19.42 -15.55 6.01
C VAL A 332 -20.41 -14.40 5.98
N THR A 333 -20.47 -13.61 7.05
CA THR A 333 -21.27 -12.39 7.04
C THR A 333 -20.59 -11.33 6.19
N HIS A 334 -21.15 -11.07 5.01
CA HIS A 334 -20.72 -9.98 4.17
C HIS A 334 -21.23 -8.65 4.74
N LEU A 335 -20.36 -7.86 5.38
CA LEU A 335 -20.66 -6.45 5.61
C LEU A 335 -20.88 -5.79 4.23
N PHE A 336 -22.02 -5.11 4.08
CA PHE A 336 -22.45 -4.37 2.88
C PHE A 336 -22.99 -5.19 1.69
N SER A 337 -23.22 -6.51 1.80
CA SER A 337 -23.82 -7.31 0.71
C SER A 337 -25.31 -7.05 0.47
N PHE A 338 -26.08 -6.61 1.48
CA PHE A 338 -27.53 -6.32 1.40
C PHE A 338 -28.33 -7.31 0.51
N GLY A 339 -28.00 -8.60 0.55
CA GLY A 339 -28.75 -9.65 -0.15
C GLY A 339 -28.45 -9.83 -1.65
N ARG A 340 -27.40 -9.19 -2.21
CA ARG A 340 -26.96 -9.47 -3.59
C ARG A 340 -26.01 -10.69 -3.68
N PRO A 341 -26.07 -11.47 -4.79
CA PRO A 341 -25.27 -12.67 -4.96
C PRO A 341 -23.75 -12.37 -4.93
N PRO A 342 -22.94 -13.30 -4.39
CA PRO A 342 -21.53 -13.09 -4.08
C PRO A 342 -20.66 -12.79 -5.32
N SER A 343 -21.08 -13.21 -6.52
CA SER A 343 -20.30 -13.08 -7.77
C SER A 343 -20.01 -11.63 -8.20
N LEU A 344 -20.77 -10.63 -7.73
CA LEU A 344 -20.55 -9.21 -8.07
C LEU A 344 -19.84 -8.40 -6.96
N CYS A 345 -19.64 -8.97 -5.77
CA CYS A 345 -19.08 -8.29 -4.59
C CYS A 345 -17.62 -8.64 -4.29
N LEU A 346 -16.99 -9.46 -5.13
CA LEU A 346 -15.78 -10.22 -4.79
C LEU A 346 -14.51 -9.38 -4.59
N ALA A 347 -14.47 -8.14 -5.08
CA ALA A 347 -13.24 -7.38 -5.06
C ALA A 347 -13.05 -6.39 -3.90
N LEU A 348 -14.12 -6.07 -3.17
CA LEU A 348 -14.08 -5.13 -2.04
C LEU A 348 -14.67 -5.69 -0.74
N CYS A 349 -15.39 -6.82 -0.77
CA CYS A 349 -16.24 -7.27 0.35
C CYS A 349 -15.89 -8.64 0.96
N PHE A 350 -14.76 -9.27 0.64
CA PHE A 350 -14.22 -10.36 1.49
C PHE A 350 -13.16 -9.81 2.43
N ILE A 351 -13.63 -9.14 3.48
CA ILE A 351 -12.82 -8.84 4.65
C ILE A 351 -13.28 -9.80 5.74
N MET A 352 -12.60 -10.93 5.83
CA MET A 352 -12.86 -11.90 6.88
C MET A 352 -11.81 -11.75 7.97
N TYR A 353 -12.20 -11.06 9.03
CA TYR A 353 -11.49 -11.20 10.28
C TYR A 353 -11.89 -12.56 10.90
N PHE A 354 -10.92 -13.42 11.22
CA PHE A 354 -11.17 -14.68 11.93
C PHE A 354 -10.57 -14.57 13.32
N HIS A 355 -11.38 -14.12 14.27
CA HIS A 355 -10.95 -14.14 15.66
C HIS A 355 -11.22 -15.51 16.27
N LEU A 356 -10.32 -16.47 16.01
CA LEU A 356 -10.35 -17.78 16.66
C LEU A 356 -9.85 -17.65 18.09
N LEU A 357 -10.76 -17.45 19.03
CA LEU A 357 -10.43 -17.45 20.45
C LEU A 357 -10.34 -18.92 20.92
N LEU A 358 -9.19 -19.54 20.69
CA LEU A 358 -8.94 -20.94 21.03
C LEU A 358 -8.22 -21.02 22.39
N SER A 359 -8.85 -21.67 23.37
CA SER A 359 -8.22 -22.01 24.64
C SER A 359 -7.52 -23.35 24.51
N GLU A 360 -6.22 -23.34 24.20
CA GLU A 360 -5.44 -24.55 23.96
C GLU A 360 -4.51 -24.93 25.12
N ARG A 361 -4.26 -26.23 25.26
CA ARG A 361 -3.25 -26.81 26.18
C ARG A 361 -2.00 -27.33 25.46
N LYS A 362 -2.02 -27.42 24.12
CA LYS A 362 -0.91 -27.89 23.26
C LYS A 362 -0.76 -26.94 22.06
N PRO A 363 0.45 -26.80 21.48
CA PRO A 363 0.65 -25.98 20.30
C PRO A 363 -0.05 -26.61 19.08
N SER A 364 -0.86 -25.80 18.41
CA SER A 364 -1.50 -26.13 17.14
C SER A 364 -0.98 -25.23 16.02
N VAL A 365 -1.08 -25.72 14.78
CA VAL A 365 -0.70 -24.97 13.57
C VAL A 365 -1.96 -24.64 12.80
N TYR A 366 -2.11 -23.38 12.43
CA TYR A 366 -3.23 -22.91 11.61
C TYR A 366 -2.70 -22.40 10.28
N GLN A 367 -3.28 -22.86 9.18
CA GLN A 367 -2.93 -22.41 7.84
C GLN A 367 -4.18 -21.89 7.16
N LEU A 368 -4.20 -20.60 6.85
CA LEU A 368 -5.15 -20.03 5.89
C LEU A 368 -4.56 -20.20 4.49
N HIS A 369 -5.25 -20.93 3.63
CA HIS A 369 -4.85 -21.20 2.26
C HIS A 369 -5.73 -20.43 1.27
N ILE A 370 -5.11 -19.65 0.39
CA ILE A 370 -5.80 -18.84 -0.62
C ILE A 370 -5.41 -19.33 -2.03
N PRO A 371 -6.31 -20.05 -2.72
CA PRO A 371 -5.95 -20.84 -3.91
C PRO A 371 -5.55 -20.00 -5.13
N TRP A 372 -6.07 -18.77 -5.28
CA TRP A 372 -5.84 -17.96 -6.49
C TRP A 372 -4.60 -17.04 -6.41
N SER A 373 -4.20 -16.62 -5.20
CA SER A 373 -3.22 -15.54 -5.00
C SER A 373 -1.92 -15.94 -4.29
N TYR A 374 -1.79 -17.20 -3.83
CA TYR A 374 -0.63 -17.65 -3.04
C TYR A 374 -0.36 -16.72 -1.83
N GLU A 375 -1.45 -16.27 -1.19
CA GLU A 375 -1.45 -15.39 -0.01
C GLU A 375 -1.58 -16.19 1.29
N ASP A 376 -1.07 -17.41 1.31
CA ASP A 376 -1.16 -18.29 2.46
C ASP A 376 -0.54 -17.64 3.70
N SER A 377 -1.19 -17.87 4.84
CA SER A 377 -0.69 -17.41 6.15
C SER A 377 -0.68 -18.55 7.14
N LEU A 378 0.47 -18.77 7.77
CA LEU A 378 0.66 -19.74 8.83
C LEU A 378 0.73 -19.03 10.18
N THR A 379 -0.04 -19.51 11.16
CA THR A 379 0.02 -19.03 12.54
C THR A 379 0.25 -20.22 13.48
N LEU A 380 1.23 -20.08 14.37
CA LEU A 380 1.50 -21.04 15.42
C LEU A 380 0.83 -20.60 16.72
N SER A 381 0.15 -21.53 17.39
CA SER A 381 -0.45 -21.28 18.68
C SER A 381 0.58 -21.22 19.80
N GLN A 382 0.50 -20.17 20.64
CA GLN A 382 1.29 -20.07 21.86
C GLN A 382 0.40 -20.41 23.06
N VAL A 383 0.74 -21.46 23.79
CA VAL A 383 0.01 -21.91 24.99
C VAL A 383 0.45 -21.09 26.21
N PRO A 384 -0.45 -20.66 27.12
CA PRO A 384 -1.92 -20.74 27.07
C PRO A 384 -2.50 -19.40 26.60
N SER A 385 -2.78 -19.23 25.32
CA SER A 385 -3.39 -17.98 24.83
C SER A 385 -4.32 -18.23 23.64
N SER A 386 -5.29 -17.34 23.48
CA SER A 386 -6.13 -17.24 22.30
C SER A 386 -5.33 -16.76 21.11
N THR A 387 -5.44 -17.44 19.97
CA THR A 387 -4.68 -17.14 18.75
C THR A 387 -5.53 -16.48 17.68
N GLU A 388 -5.26 -15.22 17.40
CA GLU A 388 -6.02 -14.48 16.40
C GLU A 388 -5.42 -14.63 14.99
N ILE A 389 -6.27 -14.88 13.99
CA ILE A 389 -5.86 -15.02 12.59
C ILE A 389 -6.67 -14.05 11.73
N SER A 390 -6.05 -13.02 11.16
CA SER A 390 -6.77 -12.13 10.26
C SER A 390 -6.64 -12.57 8.80
N ALA A 391 -7.74 -12.89 8.12
CA ALA A 391 -7.74 -13.07 6.67
C ALA A 391 -7.92 -11.71 5.98
N LYS A 392 -6.78 -11.14 5.57
CA LYS A 392 -6.71 -9.85 4.87
C LYS A 392 -6.26 -10.12 3.44
N LEU A 393 -7.22 -10.36 2.56
CA LEU A 393 -6.93 -10.60 1.15
C LEU A 393 -6.43 -9.32 0.48
N HIS A 394 -5.36 -9.45 -0.30
CA HIS A 394 -4.81 -8.36 -1.09
C HIS A 394 -5.24 -8.44 -2.56
N ILE A 395 -5.56 -9.64 -3.03
CA ILE A 395 -6.00 -9.91 -4.39
C ILE A 395 -7.39 -10.57 -4.34
N ALA A 396 -8.32 -9.96 -5.06
CA ALA A 396 -9.66 -10.50 -5.25
C ALA A 396 -9.62 -11.82 -6.03
N GLN A 397 -10.60 -12.68 -5.76
CA GLN A 397 -10.81 -13.89 -6.57
C GLN A 397 -11.08 -13.49 -8.03
N PRO A 398 -10.39 -14.12 -9.01
CA PRO A 398 -10.68 -13.91 -10.43
C PRO A 398 -12.13 -14.33 -10.77
N GLU A 399 -12.79 -13.61 -11.68
CA GLU A 399 -14.21 -13.84 -12.03
C GLU A 399 -14.52 -15.27 -12.51
N ASN A 400 -13.53 -15.96 -13.10
CA ASN A 400 -13.67 -17.32 -13.64
C ASN A 400 -13.19 -18.43 -12.67
N ASP A 401 -12.72 -18.07 -11.48
CA ASP A 401 -12.21 -19.03 -10.50
C ASP A 401 -13.31 -19.39 -9.50
N THR A 402 -13.58 -20.68 -9.28
CA THR A 402 -14.57 -21.17 -8.30
C THR A 402 -13.92 -21.66 -7.01
N ALA A 403 -12.61 -21.53 -6.87
CA ALA A 403 -11.89 -22.00 -5.68
C ALA A 403 -12.29 -21.21 -4.42
N VAL A 404 -12.39 -21.90 -3.29
CA VAL A 404 -12.84 -21.31 -2.02
C VAL A 404 -11.65 -21.25 -1.07
N PRO A 405 -11.46 -20.16 -0.30
CA PRO A 405 -10.41 -20.11 0.72
C PRO A 405 -10.67 -21.14 1.81
N SER A 406 -9.62 -21.83 2.27
CA SER A 406 -9.71 -22.84 3.33
C SER A 406 -8.86 -22.46 4.54
N LEU A 407 -9.39 -22.73 5.74
CA LEU A 407 -8.63 -22.63 6.99
C LEU A 407 -8.35 -24.05 7.49
N ASN A 408 -7.12 -24.51 7.29
CA ASN A 408 -6.67 -25.80 7.78
C ASN A 408 -6.22 -25.64 9.25
N ILE A 409 -6.85 -26.43 10.13
CA ILE A 409 -6.55 -26.45 11.56
C ILE A 409 -5.85 -27.77 11.87
N TYR A 410 -4.56 -27.70 12.19
CA TYR A 410 -3.74 -28.84 12.58
C TYR A 410 -3.59 -28.84 14.09
N SER A 411 -4.46 -29.58 14.77
CA SER A 411 -4.61 -29.54 16.22
C SER A 411 -4.80 -30.95 16.82
N SER A 412 -4.57 -31.09 18.14
CA SER A 412 -4.69 -32.36 18.87
C SER A 412 -6.14 -32.86 18.96
N SER A 413 -6.39 -34.14 18.71
CA SER A 413 -7.76 -34.71 18.81
C SER A 413 -8.40 -34.66 20.19
N ASP A 414 -7.60 -34.49 21.25
CA ASP A 414 -8.05 -34.62 22.64
C ASP A 414 -8.58 -33.29 23.22
N CYS A 415 -8.53 -32.20 22.45
CA CYS A 415 -8.93 -30.88 22.89
C CYS A 415 -10.31 -30.50 22.32
N LYS A 416 -11.05 -29.69 23.07
CA LYS A 416 -12.29 -29.05 22.60
C LYS A 416 -11.94 -27.70 22.01
N TYR A 417 -12.47 -27.41 20.82
CA TYR A 417 -12.18 -26.20 20.07
C TYR A 417 -13.44 -25.38 19.87
N GLU A 418 -13.35 -24.08 20.13
CA GLU A 418 -14.36 -23.11 19.78
C GLU A 418 -13.81 -22.20 18.69
N VAL A 419 -14.42 -22.29 17.50
CA VAL A 419 -14.05 -21.46 16.35
C VAL A 419 -15.09 -20.35 16.23
N THR A 420 -14.71 -19.12 16.56
CA THR A 420 -15.58 -17.96 16.33
C THR A 420 -15.14 -17.17 15.11
N VAL A 421 -16.07 -16.93 14.18
CA VAL A 421 -15.84 -16.03 13.04
C VAL A 421 -16.50 -14.70 13.36
N LYS A 422 -15.72 -13.61 13.42
CA LYS A 422 -16.22 -12.27 13.76
C LYS A 422 -15.73 -11.27 12.73
N THR A 423 -16.61 -10.45 12.18
CA THR A 423 -16.18 -9.33 11.35
C THR A 423 -15.75 -8.15 12.24
N SER A 424 -14.52 -7.64 12.04
CA SER A 424 -14.03 -6.46 12.76
C SER A 424 -14.22 -5.20 11.92
N PHE A 425 -15.12 -4.33 12.35
CA PHE A 425 -15.40 -3.06 11.66
C PHE A 425 -14.15 -2.18 11.50
N LEU A 426 -13.29 -2.11 12.52
CA LEU A 426 -12.06 -1.32 12.46
C LEU A 426 -11.07 -1.87 11.42
N GLN A 427 -10.96 -3.20 11.29
CA GLN A 427 -10.10 -3.79 10.28
C GLN A 427 -10.67 -3.65 8.87
N VAL A 428 -12.00 -3.72 8.73
CA VAL A 428 -12.71 -3.43 7.49
C VAL A 428 -12.43 -1.99 7.05
N LEU A 429 -12.60 -1.04 7.96
CA LEU A 429 -12.31 0.37 7.69
C LEU A 429 -10.83 0.59 7.37
N GLY A 430 -9.92 -0.08 8.07
CA GLY A 430 -8.49 -0.03 7.80
C GLY A 430 -8.15 -0.50 6.38
N GLN A 431 -8.81 -1.54 5.88
CA GLN A 431 -8.66 -1.99 4.49
C GLN A 431 -9.24 -0.98 3.50
N VAL A 432 -10.42 -0.40 3.77
CA VAL A 432 -10.97 0.68 2.91
C VAL A 432 -9.98 1.83 2.78
N ILE A 433 -9.39 2.29 3.89
CA ILE A 433 -8.36 3.33 3.88
C ILE A 433 -7.08 2.85 3.18
N ARG A 434 -6.70 1.57 3.32
CA ARG A 434 -5.53 1.02 2.61
C ARG A 434 -5.70 1.02 1.09
N PHE A 435 -6.89 0.68 0.59
CA PHE A 435 -7.16 0.60 -0.85
C PHE A 435 -7.55 1.94 -1.47
N HIS A 436 -8.23 2.81 -0.72
CA HIS A 436 -8.81 4.07 -1.24
C HIS A 436 -8.36 5.32 -0.50
N GLY A 437 -7.51 5.22 0.52
CA GLY A 437 -7.06 6.36 1.33
C GLY A 437 -6.27 7.40 0.54
N GLY A 438 -5.66 7.03 -0.58
CA GLY A 438 -5.05 7.98 -1.53
C GLY A 438 -6.04 9.03 -2.06
N THR A 439 -7.34 8.70 -2.09
CA THR A 439 -8.41 9.61 -2.52
C THR A 439 -8.93 10.51 -1.40
N LEU A 440 -8.57 10.26 -0.13
CA LEU A 440 -9.09 11.03 1.02
C LEU A 440 -8.78 12.54 0.94
N PRO A 441 -7.57 13.00 0.53
CA PRO A 441 -7.29 14.43 0.37
C PRO A 441 -8.26 15.15 -0.57
N VAL A 442 -8.71 14.45 -1.62
CA VAL A 442 -9.69 14.96 -2.60
C VAL A 442 -11.01 15.31 -1.93
N TYR A 443 -11.51 14.42 -1.06
CA TYR A 443 -12.75 14.66 -0.32
C TYR A 443 -12.59 15.77 0.74
N ILE A 444 -11.42 15.88 1.38
CA ILE A 444 -11.18 16.97 2.34
C ILE A 444 -11.22 18.32 1.59
N ILE A 445 -10.47 18.47 0.51
CA ILE A 445 -10.42 19.70 -0.30
C ILE A 445 -11.81 20.03 -0.86
N SER A 446 -12.50 19.04 -1.42
CA SER A 446 -13.83 19.22 -2.00
C SER A 446 -14.84 19.74 -0.97
N ASN A 447 -14.79 19.25 0.28
CA ASN A 447 -15.65 19.70 1.36
C ASN A 447 -15.32 21.13 1.83
N ILE A 448 -14.03 21.50 1.90
CA ILE A 448 -13.61 22.88 2.20
C ILE A 448 -14.05 23.83 1.07
N LEU A 449 -13.95 23.42 -0.20
CA LEU A 449 -14.44 24.19 -1.34
C LEU A 449 -15.97 24.42 -1.27
N LEU A 450 -16.74 23.42 -0.88
CA LEU A 450 -18.19 23.58 -0.65
C LEU A 450 -18.49 24.58 0.48
N ALA A 451 -17.72 24.53 1.57
CA ALA A 451 -17.84 25.48 2.67
C ALA A 451 -17.53 26.91 2.19
N TYR A 452 -16.46 27.07 1.42
CA TYR A 452 -16.04 28.34 0.83
C TYR A 452 -17.11 28.92 -0.11
N GLY A 453 -17.66 28.11 -1.02
CA GLY A 453 -18.77 28.54 -1.88
C GLY A 453 -20.02 28.94 -1.10
N ARG A 454 -20.28 28.30 0.05
CA ARG A 454 -21.39 28.70 0.92
C ARG A 454 -21.14 30.03 1.62
N GLN A 455 -19.91 30.31 2.06
CA GLN A 455 -19.56 31.62 2.62
C GLN A 455 -19.76 32.74 1.59
N LEU A 456 -19.35 32.53 0.34
CA LEU A 456 -19.59 33.49 -0.75
C LEU A 456 -21.09 33.71 -1.01
N ARG A 457 -21.91 32.65 -1.00
CA ARG A 457 -23.37 32.80 -1.12
C ARG A 457 -23.99 33.51 0.07
N SER A 458 -23.49 33.28 1.29
CA SER A 458 -23.95 34.02 2.48
C SER A 458 -23.65 35.50 2.35
N LEU A 459 -22.47 35.85 1.85
CA LEU A 459 -22.10 37.25 1.60
C LEU A 459 -23.05 37.93 0.61
N ILE A 460 -23.55 37.20 -0.40
CA ILE A 460 -24.57 37.69 -1.33
C ILE A 460 -25.94 37.85 -0.64
N SER A 461 -26.40 36.85 0.11
CA SER A 461 -27.78 36.81 0.63
C SER A 461 -28.00 37.60 1.91
N THR A 462 -27.07 37.51 2.87
CA THR A 462 -27.18 38.14 4.19
C THR A 462 -26.27 39.35 4.34
N GLY A 463 -25.37 39.59 3.37
CA GLY A 463 -24.40 40.67 3.45
C GLY A 463 -23.23 40.40 4.40
N HIS A 464 -23.23 39.24 5.09
CA HIS A 464 -22.24 38.85 6.10
C HIS A 464 -21.64 37.47 5.80
N CYS A 465 -20.38 37.28 6.22
CA CYS A 465 -19.70 36.00 6.09
C CYS A 465 -20.01 35.08 7.27
N THR A 466 -20.49 33.87 6.99
CA THR A 466 -20.64 32.83 8.02
C THR A 466 -19.29 32.24 8.43
N ASP A 467 -19.17 31.79 9.67
CA ASP A 467 -17.99 31.04 10.13
C ASP A 467 -17.78 29.75 9.32
N PHE A 468 -16.52 29.30 9.25
CA PHE A 468 -16.13 28.13 8.47
C PHE A 468 -16.88 26.85 8.90
N VAL A 469 -16.94 26.56 10.20
CA VAL A 469 -17.54 25.32 10.72
C VAL A 469 -19.05 25.23 10.44
N PRO A 470 -19.87 26.26 10.75
CA PRO A 470 -21.28 26.28 10.34
C PRO A 470 -21.50 26.25 8.81
N ALA A 471 -20.61 26.89 8.04
CA ALA A 471 -20.67 26.82 6.59
C ALA A 471 -20.41 25.39 6.09
N LEU A 472 -19.42 24.70 6.64
CA LEU A 472 -19.06 23.32 6.31
C LEU A 472 -20.21 22.36 6.61
N THR A 473 -20.75 22.34 7.83
CA THR A 473 -21.81 21.39 8.23
C THR A 473 -23.10 21.54 7.42
N LYS A 474 -23.37 22.75 6.90
CA LYS A 474 -24.53 23.01 6.04
C LYS A 474 -24.23 22.75 4.55
N ALA A 475 -22.99 22.95 4.11
CA ALA A 475 -22.59 22.80 2.71
C ALA A 475 -22.22 21.36 2.33
N ALA A 476 -21.38 20.70 3.14
CA ALA A 476 -20.80 19.38 2.93
C ALA A 476 -21.85 18.28 3.07
N ARG A 477 -22.57 18.04 1.98
CA ARG A 477 -23.60 17.01 1.89
C ARG A 477 -23.28 16.07 0.73
N PRO A 478 -23.18 14.74 0.96
CA PRO A 478 -22.78 13.79 -0.08
C PRO A 478 -23.65 13.87 -1.33
N TYR A 479 -24.96 14.08 -1.15
CA TYR A 479 -25.94 14.16 -2.25
C TYR A 479 -25.68 15.30 -3.25
N LYS A 480 -24.83 16.28 -2.94
CA LYS A 480 -24.46 17.35 -3.88
C LYS A 480 -23.32 16.97 -4.83
N VAL A 481 -22.55 15.94 -4.49
CA VAL A 481 -21.33 15.56 -5.21
C VAL A 481 -21.49 14.14 -5.76
N GLU A 482 -21.72 13.17 -4.88
CA GLU A 482 -21.74 11.73 -5.22
C GLU A 482 -22.71 11.36 -6.35
N PRO A 483 -23.97 11.82 -6.38
CA PRO A 483 -24.88 11.45 -7.45
C PRO A 483 -24.40 11.94 -8.81
N ILE A 484 -23.82 13.15 -8.87
CA ILE A 484 -23.31 13.73 -10.11
C ILE A 484 -22.10 12.93 -10.60
N VAL A 485 -21.18 12.58 -9.69
CA VAL A 485 -20.01 11.73 -10.01
C VAL A 485 -20.47 10.38 -10.58
N ASN A 486 -21.46 9.74 -9.95
CA ASN A 486 -22.00 8.46 -10.40
C ASN A 486 -22.72 8.56 -11.75
N ILE A 487 -23.46 9.66 -12.00
CA ILE A 487 -24.09 9.93 -13.29
C ILE A 487 -23.03 10.10 -14.38
N VAL A 488 -21.99 10.90 -14.13
CA VAL A 488 -20.88 11.11 -15.09
C VAL A 488 -20.19 9.78 -15.40
N LYS A 489 -19.91 8.97 -14.36
CA LYS A 489 -19.34 7.62 -14.52
C LYS A 489 -20.23 6.72 -15.38
N PHE A 490 -21.54 6.71 -15.12
CA PHE A 490 -22.50 5.93 -15.89
C PHE A 490 -22.57 6.38 -17.36
N LEU A 491 -22.65 7.69 -17.59
CA LEU A 491 -22.73 8.26 -18.94
C LEU A 491 -21.47 7.94 -19.77
N LEU A 492 -20.29 7.96 -19.16
CA LEU A 492 -19.03 7.60 -19.83
C LEU A 492 -18.84 6.10 -20.04
N GLY A 493 -19.64 5.27 -19.37
CA GLY A 493 -19.80 3.86 -19.71
C GLY A 493 -20.49 3.64 -21.05
N LEU A 494 -21.11 4.68 -21.65
CA LEU A 494 -21.73 4.60 -22.97
C LEU A 494 -20.69 4.88 -24.07
N ASN A 495 -20.53 3.94 -25.00
CA ASN A 495 -19.50 3.99 -26.05
C ASN A 495 -19.56 5.27 -26.92
N TRP A 496 -20.74 5.84 -27.15
CA TRP A 496 -20.89 7.07 -27.95
C TRP A 496 -20.31 8.30 -27.24
N LEU A 497 -20.49 8.42 -25.92
CA LEU A 497 -19.96 9.54 -25.14
C LEU A 497 -18.45 9.38 -24.95
N LYS A 498 -17.99 8.14 -24.74
CA LYS A 498 -16.56 7.83 -24.70
C LYS A 498 -15.86 8.23 -26.01
N GLY A 499 -16.45 7.91 -27.17
CA GLY A 499 -15.93 8.35 -28.46
C GLY A 499 -15.83 9.87 -28.61
N ILE A 500 -16.83 10.62 -28.14
CA ILE A 500 -16.80 12.10 -28.13
C ILE A 500 -15.71 12.62 -27.17
N TRP A 501 -15.57 11.99 -26.00
CA TRP A 501 -14.57 12.35 -25.00
C TRP A 501 -13.15 12.18 -25.53
N ASP A 502 -12.90 11.07 -26.23
CA ASP A 502 -11.61 10.76 -26.85
C ASP A 502 -11.30 11.74 -28.00
N ILE A 503 -12.29 12.13 -28.81
CA ILE A 503 -12.14 13.14 -29.87
C ILE A 503 -11.77 14.52 -29.29
N LEU A 504 -12.35 14.89 -28.15
CA LEU A 504 -12.06 16.17 -27.47
C LEU A 504 -10.70 16.18 -26.77
N SER A 505 -9.94 15.07 -26.78
CA SER A 505 -8.64 14.94 -26.11
C SER A 505 -8.70 15.34 -24.63
N LEU A 506 -9.84 15.10 -23.97
CA LEU A 506 -10.03 15.39 -22.55
C LEU A 506 -9.27 14.37 -21.69
N PRO A 507 -8.76 14.78 -20.51
CA PRO A 507 -8.04 13.86 -19.63
C PRO A 507 -8.93 12.68 -19.22
N GLU A 508 -8.33 11.50 -19.14
CA GLU A 508 -9.00 10.30 -18.68
C GLU A 508 -9.51 10.49 -17.24
N LEU A 509 -10.71 10.00 -16.96
CA LEU A 509 -11.30 10.11 -15.63
C LEU A 509 -10.67 9.07 -14.70
N ASP A 510 -10.06 9.56 -13.63
CA ASP A 510 -9.53 8.75 -12.54
C ASP A 510 -10.59 7.78 -11.97
N VAL A 511 -11.86 8.21 -11.93
CA VAL A 511 -13.01 7.42 -11.43
C VAL A 511 -13.42 6.25 -12.35
N VAL A 512 -12.98 6.26 -13.62
CA VAL A 512 -13.35 5.29 -14.65
C VAL A 512 -12.24 4.26 -14.91
N THR A 513 -11.11 4.33 -14.20
CA THR A 513 -10.01 3.37 -14.39
C THR A 513 -10.53 1.92 -14.32
N PRO A 514 -10.16 1.08 -15.31
CA PRO A 514 -10.82 -0.19 -15.63
C PRO A 514 -10.34 -1.29 -14.70
N ASN A 515 -10.46 -1.09 -13.39
CA ASN A 515 -10.41 -2.21 -12.47
C ASN A 515 -11.87 -2.64 -12.27
N ASN A 516 -12.23 -3.82 -12.82
CA ASN A 516 -13.56 -4.48 -12.75
C ASN A 516 -14.13 -4.66 -11.32
N GLN A 517 -13.45 -4.12 -10.32
CA GLN A 517 -13.63 -4.33 -8.90
C GLN A 517 -14.61 -3.32 -8.24
N ASN A 518 -15.14 -2.34 -8.98
CA ASN A 518 -15.67 -1.09 -8.40
C ASN A 518 -17.20 -0.89 -8.47
N LEU A 519 -18.02 -1.94 -8.42
CA LEU A 519 -19.48 -1.76 -8.29
C LEU A 519 -19.94 -1.28 -6.89
N LEU A 520 -19.10 -1.47 -5.85
CA LEU A 520 -19.32 -0.97 -4.48
C LEU A 520 -18.81 0.46 -4.24
N PHE A 521 -18.30 1.13 -5.28
CA PHE A 521 -17.75 2.49 -5.22
C PHE A 521 -18.66 3.52 -4.51
N PRO A 522 -20.01 3.50 -4.64
CA PRO A 522 -20.85 4.51 -3.99
C PRO A 522 -20.76 4.53 -2.46
N PHE A 523 -20.62 3.35 -1.81
CA PHE A 523 -20.56 3.28 -0.35
C PHE A 523 -19.18 3.66 0.19
N VAL A 524 -18.13 3.19 -0.46
CA VAL A 524 -16.75 3.57 -0.13
C VAL A 524 -16.56 5.08 -0.29
N SER A 525 -17.06 5.64 -1.40
CA SER A 525 -17.05 7.07 -1.66
C SER A 525 -17.78 7.86 -0.58
N LEU A 526 -18.98 7.41 -0.17
CA LEU A 526 -19.74 8.02 0.92
C LEU A 526 -18.95 8.00 2.25
N ILE A 527 -18.33 6.88 2.60
CA ILE A 527 -17.52 6.76 3.82
C ILE A 527 -16.36 7.75 3.77
N LEU A 528 -15.62 7.81 2.66
CA LEU A 528 -14.49 8.72 2.47
C LEU A 528 -14.93 10.19 2.47
N PHE A 529 -16.09 10.51 1.90
CA PHE A 529 -16.70 11.84 1.98
C PHE A 529 -16.98 12.25 3.43
N MET A 530 -17.53 11.34 4.23
CA MET A 530 -17.83 11.59 5.65
C MET A 530 -16.54 11.75 6.46
N PHE A 531 -15.53 10.91 6.25
CA PHE A 531 -14.21 11.09 6.85
C PHE A 531 -13.57 12.41 6.43
N GLY A 532 -13.63 12.76 5.15
CA GLY A 532 -13.12 14.02 4.62
C GLY A 532 -13.81 15.23 5.26
N THR A 533 -15.12 15.15 5.48
CA THR A 533 -15.89 16.19 6.20
C THR A 533 -15.46 16.28 7.66
N GLY A 534 -15.28 15.15 8.35
CA GLY A 534 -14.83 15.09 9.73
C GLY A 534 -13.42 15.66 9.92
N ILE A 535 -12.50 15.32 9.02
CA ILE A 535 -11.14 15.87 9.01
C ILE A 535 -11.18 17.37 8.72
N ALA A 536 -11.92 17.82 7.71
CA ALA A 536 -12.09 19.25 7.43
C ALA A 536 -12.66 20.03 8.63
N TYR A 537 -13.61 19.44 9.36
CA TYR A 537 -14.19 20.02 10.58
C TYR A 537 -13.14 20.20 11.68
N TRP A 538 -12.40 19.13 12.00
CA TRP A 538 -11.35 19.19 13.03
C TRP A 538 -10.18 20.07 12.63
N CYS A 539 -9.74 20.02 11.37
CA CYS A 539 -8.74 20.92 10.83
C CYS A 539 -9.18 22.38 10.99
N GLY A 540 -10.40 22.74 10.59
CA GLY A 540 -10.90 24.11 10.74
C GLY A 540 -11.02 24.57 12.19
N LYS A 541 -11.45 23.67 13.10
CA LYS A 541 -11.56 23.97 14.53
C LYS A 541 -10.19 24.16 15.17
N LEU A 542 -9.26 23.23 14.97
CA LEU A 542 -7.88 23.31 15.47
C LEU A 542 -7.16 24.53 14.91
N PHE A 543 -7.32 24.79 13.62
CA PHE A 543 -6.73 25.96 12.97
C PHE A 543 -7.27 27.26 13.55
N SER A 544 -8.59 27.38 13.74
CA SER A 544 -9.19 28.56 14.36
C SER A 544 -8.73 28.75 15.81
N SER A 545 -8.61 27.67 16.60
CA SER A 545 -8.07 27.73 17.95
C SER A 545 -6.60 28.16 17.97
N PHE A 546 -5.78 27.60 17.07
CA PHE A 546 -4.38 27.98 16.91
C PHE A 546 -4.26 29.47 16.55
N LEU A 547 -5.07 29.95 15.60
CA LEU A 547 -5.08 31.37 15.23
C LEU A 547 -5.38 32.29 16.42
N ARG A 548 -6.36 31.93 17.26
CA ARG A 548 -6.71 32.72 18.46
C ARG A 548 -5.58 32.76 19.48
N ILE A 549 -4.94 31.61 19.75
CA ILE A 549 -3.83 31.52 20.72
C ILE A 549 -2.61 32.27 20.20
N SER A 550 -2.26 32.15 18.92
CA SER A 550 -1.13 32.87 18.34
C SER A 550 -1.38 34.38 18.29
N SER A 551 -2.62 34.81 18.02
CA SER A 551 -2.98 36.23 18.06
C SER A 551 -2.88 36.81 19.46
N SER A 552 -3.42 36.11 20.48
CA SER A 552 -3.33 36.59 21.87
C SER A 552 -1.88 36.65 22.38
N LEU A 553 -1.06 35.65 22.02
CA LEU A 553 0.37 35.66 22.32
C LEU A 553 1.09 36.83 21.62
N HIS A 554 0.72 37.13 20.39
CA HIS A 554 1.31 38.27 19.67
C HIS A 554 0.95 39.61 20.31
N VAL A 555 -0.30 39.81 20.74
CA VAL A 555 -0.72 41.01 21.49
C VAL A 555 0.02 41.13 22.81
N ALA A 556 0.24 40.02 23.52
CA ALA A 556 1.00 40.03 24.77
C ALA A 556 2.47 40.40 24.57
N LEU A 557 3.07 40.04 23.43
CA LEU A 557 4.48 40.27 23.11
C LEU A 557 4.76 41.59 22.38
N ALA A 558 3.80 42.11 21.64
CA ALA A 558 3.94 43.31 20.81
C ALA A 558 3.00 44.43 21.26
N ARG A 559 3.51 45.65 21.45
CA ARG A 559 2.66 46.83 21.72
C ARG A 559 1.68 47.04 20.55
N PRO A 560 0.40 47.33 20.82
CA PRO A 560 -0.61 47.51 19.78
C PRO A 560 -0.22 48.68 18.87
N SER A 561 0.07 48.38 17.60
CA SER A 561 0.22 49.40 16.57
C SER A 561 -1.16 49.92 16.16
N ARG A 562 -1.33 51.25 16.18
CA ARG A 562 -2.54 51.95 15.71
C ARG A 562 -2.99 51.45 14.34
N LEU A 563 -4.31 51.41 14.15
CA LEU A 563 -5.00 51.10 12.88
C LEU A 563 -4.29 51.80 11.71
N PRO A 564 -3.62 51.07 10.80
CA PRO A 564 -3.13 51.67 9.57
C PRO A 564 -4.31 51.94 8.63
N PRO A 565 -4.23 52.97 7.77
CA PRO A 565 -5.24 53.25 6.74
C PRO A 565 -5.36 52.05 5.79
N GLU A 566 -6.54 51.87 5.15
CA GLU A 566 -6.79 50.79 4.20
C GLU A 566 -5.64 50.72 3.17
N PRO A 567 -4.83 49.65 3.17
CA PRO A 567 -3.74 49.54 2.23
C PRO A 567 -4.29 49.37 0.81
N SER A 568 -3.61 49.98 -0.17
CA SER A 568 -3.82 49.64 -1.57
C SER A 568 -3.70 48.13 -1.78
N LEU A 569 -4.54 47.56 -2.66
CA LEU A 569 -4.57 46.12 -2.95
C LEU A 569 -3.17 45.58 -3.27
N ILE A 570 -2.36 46.35 -4.00
CA ILE A 570 -0.97 46.04 -4.30
C ILE A 570 -0.07 47.14 -3.72
N THR A 571 0.73 46.77 -2.73
CA THR A 571 1.75 47.65 -2.14
C THR A 571 3.13 47.30 -2.71
N ARG A 572 4.03 48.29 -2.85
CA ARG A 572 5.42 48.08 -3.28
C ARG A 572 6.14 46.97 -2.49
N ARG A 573 5.86 46.86 -1.19
CA ARG A 573 6.37 45.80 -0.31
C ARG A 573 5.89 44.42 -0.75
N THR A 574 4.59 44.25 -1.01
CA THR A 574 3.99 42.98 -1.44
C THR A 574 4.51 42.56 -2.81
N LEU A 575 4.69 43.50 -3.75
CA LEU A 575 5.28 43.22 -5.06
C LEU A 575 6.73 42.76 -4.94
N CYS A 576 7.54 43.43 -4.11
CA CYS A 576 8.92 43.04 -3.84
C CYS A 576 9.01 41.62 -3.25
N VAL A 577 8.18 41.31 -2.25
CA VAL A 577 8.12 39.97 -1.66
C VAL A 577 7.71 38.92 -2.70
N ALA A 578 6.71 39.21 -3.53
CA ALA A 578 6.29 38.31 -4.60
C ALA A 578 7.43 38.02 -5.58
N VAL A 579 8.13 39.05 -6.07
CA VAL A 579 9.30 38.90 -6.97
C VAL A 579 10.40 38.06 -6.33
N CYS A 580 10.69 38.28 -5.03
CA CYS A 580 11.64 37.45 -4.29
C CYS A 580 11.19 35.98 -4.23
N MET A 581 9.90 35.71 -3.97
CA MET A 581 9.38 34.34 -3.94
C MET A 581 9.37 33.67 -5.32
N PHE A 582 9.13 34.43 -6.40
CA PHE A 582 9.28 33.94 -7.78
C PHE A 582 10.72 33.53 -8.08
N PHE A 583 11.69 34.37 -7.72
CA PHE A 583 13.10 34.07 -7.89
C PHE A 583 13.54 32.86 -7.05
N LEU A 584 13.04 32.75 -5.81
CA LEU A 584 13.30 31.60 -4.94
C LEU A 584 12.75 30.31 -5.55
N SER A 585 11.50 30.30 -6.02
CA SER A 585 10.88 29.14 -6.70
C SER A 585 11.65 28.74 -7.97
N TRP A 586 12.15 29.71 -8.74
CA TRP A 586 12.91 29.45 -9.97
C TRP A 586 14.29 28.84 -9.71
N THR A 587 14.97 29.31 -8.68
CA THR A 587 16.36 28.92 -8.35
C THR A 587 16.45 27.68 -7.48
N THR A 588 15.43 27.39 -6.67
CA THR A 588 15.43 26.30 -5.68
C THR A 588 14.33 25.26 -5.95
N CYS A 589 13.24 25.31 -5.19
CA CYS A 589 12.10 24.41 -5.23
C CYS A 589 10.81 25.19 -5.02
N GLY A 590 9.81 24.97 -5.87
CA GLY A 590 8.49 25.59 -5.79
C GLY A 590 7.77 25.27 -4.49
N ALA A 591 7.97 24.07 -3.91
CA ALA A 591 7.39 23.71 -2.62
C ALA A 591 7.90 24.59 -1.46
N LEU A 592 9.18 24.98 -1.48
CA LEU A 592 9.73 25.94 -0.51
C LEU A 592 9.07 27.32 -0.67
N ALA A 593 8.92 27.79 -1.91
CA ALA A 593 8.27 29.07 -2.18
C ALA A 593 6.80 29.07 -1.75
N ILE A 594 6.07 27.97 -1.95
CA ILE A 594 4.69 27.78 -1.44
C ILE A 594 4.67 27.84 0.08
N LEU A 595 5.58 27.12 0.76
CA LEU A 595 5.67 27.12 2.23
C LEU A 595 5.96 28.53 2.79
N MET A 596 6.92 29.24 2.20
CA MET A 596 7.28 30.59 2.61
C MET A 596 6.16 31.61 2.34
N THR A 597 5.48 31.48 1.20
CA THR A 597 4.31 32.32 0.88
C THR A 597 3.15 32.04 1.83
N TYR A 598 2.90 30.78 2.18
CA TYR A 598 1.91 30.39 3.18
C TYR A 598 2.25 30.95 4.57
N ALA A 599 3.50 30.84 5.01
CA ALA A 599 3.95 31.39 6.28
C ALA A 599 3.78 32.92 6.31
N HIS A 600 4.14 33.61 5.22
CA HIS A 600 3.96 35.05 5.10
C HIS A 600 2.47 35.47 5.15
N TYR A 601 1.61 34.75 4.43
CA TYR A 601 0.17 34.99 4.43
C TYR A 601 -0.43 34.76 5.82
N THR A 602 -0.07 33.66 6.49
CA THR A 602 -0.52 33.34 7.86
C THR A 602 -0.07 34.42 8.85
N PHE A 603 1.20 34.84 8.78
CA PHE A 603 1.72 35.92 9.61
C PHE A 603 0.95 37.23 9.44
N LYS A 604 0.56 37.56 8.22
CA LYS A 604 -0.26 38.74 7.98
C LYS A 604 -1.66 38.63 8.58
N VAL A 605 -2.31 37.47 8.45
CA VAL A 605 -3.64 37.25 9.02
C VAL A 605 -3.60 37.33 10.55
N PHE A 606 -2.53 36.86 11.20
CA PHE A 606 -2.30 37.08 12.64
C PHE A 606 -2.22 38.56 13.01
N ASN A 607 -1.57 39.37 12.19
CA ASN A 607 -1.33 40.78 12.49
C ASN A 607 -2.52 41.70 12.15
N GLN A 608 -3.68 41.16 11.75
CA GLN A 608 -4.87 41.99 11.53
C GLN A 608 -5.48 42.44 12.86
N PRO A 609 -5.84 43.74 13.00
CA PRO A 609 -6.20 44.36 14.29
C PRO A 609 -7.45 43.77 14.97
N VAL A 610 -8.27 42.98 14.27
CA VAL A 610 -9.47 42.32 14.84
C VAL A 610 -9.20 40.94 15.42
N ALA A 611 -8.15 40.24 14.97
CA ALA A 611 -7.70 39.04 15.67
C ALA A 611 -7.26 39.37 17.12
N ASN A 612 -6.84 40.62 17.33
CA ASN A 612 -6.39 41.19 18.60
C ASN A 612 -7.54 41.74 19.47
N THR A 613 -8.68 42.18 18.90
CA THR A 613 -9.82 42.68 19.70
C THR A 613 -10.84 41.60 20.07
N VAL A 614 -10.91 40.48 19.33
CA VAL A 614 -11.75 39.32 19.72
C VAL A 614 -11.22 38.66 21.01
N SER A 615 -9.93 38.80 21.35
CA SER A 615 -9.42 38.40 22.68
C SER A 615 -9.85 39.36 23.80
N ASP A 616 -9.95 40.66 23.52
CA ASP A 616 -10.33 41.68 24.51
C ASP A 616 -11.85 41.73 24.76
N GLY A 617 -12.66 41.33 23.79
CA GLY A 617 -14.13 41.27 23.92
C GLY A 617 -14.65 40.27 24.96
N LEU A 618 -13.85 39.28 25.38
CA LEU A 618 -14.17 38.45 26.56
C LEU A 618 -13.84 39.14 27.89
N SER A 619 -13.00 40.18 27.89
CA SER A 619 -12.63 40.96 29.07
C SER A 619 -13.54 42.17 29.28
N GLU A 620 -13.98 42.84 28.20
CA GLU A 620 -14.83 44.03 28.29
C GLU A 620 -16.33 43.72 28.47
N ALA A 621 -16.79 42.51 28.15
CA ALA A 621 -18.18 42.12 28.43
C ALA A 621 -18.52 42.06 29.93
N ALA A 622 -17.51 42.14 30.81
CA ALA A 622 -17.69 42.28 32.26
C ALA A 622 -17.76 43.74 32.73
N ALA A 623 -17.47 44.73 31.87
CA ALA A 623 -17.25 46.10 32.32
C ALA A 623 -17.54 47.18 31.25
N ALA A 624 -18.79 47.33 30.77
CA ALA A 624 -19.29 48.63 30.30
C ALA A 624 -20.79 48.63 29.99
N THR A 625 -21.58 49.12 30.94
CA THR A 625 -22.78 49.91 30.68
C THR A 625 -22.35 51.32 30.26
N THR A 626 -22.62 51.75 29.03
CA THR A 626 -23.05 53.13 28.64
C THR A 626 -23.03 53.35 27.12
N SER A 627 -23.94 54.23 26.70
CA SER A 627 -24.42 54.56 25.36
C SER A 627 -23.47 55.40 24.47
N SER A 628 -23.29 55.00 23.20
CA SER A 628 -22.96 55.89 22.04
C SER A 628 -23.23 55.17 20.68
N PRO A 629 -23.36 55.88 19.52
CA PRO A 629 -24.16 55.48 18.34
C PRO A 629 -23.48 54.52 17.33
N PRO A 630 -24.19 53.96 16.31
CA PRO A 630 -23.86 52.68 15.66
C PRO A 630 -23.02 52.80 14.37
N THR A 631 -22.01 53.68 14.33
CA THR A 631 -21.10 53.80 13.17
C THR A 631 -19.84 52.93 13.28
N GLY A 632 -19.46 52.51 14.49
CA GLY A 632 -18.32 51.61 14.73
C GLY A 632 -18.59 50.12 14.45
N SER A 633 -19.85 49.66 14.54
CA SER A 633 -20.21 48.24 14.41
C SER A 633 -20.00 47.70 13.00
N ALA A 634 -20.43 48.44 11.97
CA ALA A 634 -20.35 47.99 10.57
C ALA A 634 -18.89 47.82 10.07
N ALA A 635 -17.98 48.68 10.54
CA ALA A 635 -16.56 48.56 10.22
C ALA A 635 -15.94 47.33 10.89
N VAL A 636 -16.25 47.09 12.17
CA VAL A 636 -15.80 45.90 12.92
C VAL A 636 -16.35 44.62 12.29
N ASP A 637 -17.64 44.59 11.96
CA ASP A 637 -18.29 43.44 11.31
C ASP A 637 -17.66 43.09 9.96
N SER A 638 -17.28 44.11 9.17
CA SER A 638 -16.62 43.91 7.88
C SER A 638 -15.23 43.26 8.01
N VAL A 639 -14.48 43.63 9.05
CA VAL A 639 -13.14 43.07 9.31
C VAL A 639 -13.27 41.66 9.88
N VAL A 640 -14.23 41.41 10.78
CA VAL A 640 -14.56 40.07 11.28
C VAL A 640 -14.93 39.15 10.11
N ASP A 641 -15.72 39.62 9.16
CA ASP A 641 -16.11 38.84 7.99
C ASP A 641 -14.93 38.58 7.04
N SER A 642 -14.00 39.53 6.92
CA SER A 642 -12.74 39.32 6.18
C SER A 642 -11.89 38.24 6.83
N LEU A 643 -11.77 38.25 8.16
CA LEU A 643 -11.04 37.22 8.91
C LEU A 643 -11.65 35.83 8.68
N LYS A 644 -12.98 35.69 8.75
CA LYS A 644 -13.67 34.41 8.48
C LYS A 644 -13.40 33.84 7.08
N MET A 645 -13.30 34.72 6.07
CA MET A 645 -12.90 34.32 4.71
C MET A 645 -11.43 33.90 4.65
N HIS A 646 -10.52 34.68 5.23
CA HIS A 646 -9.09 34.35 5.25
C HIS A 646 -8.79 33.03 5.98
N VAL A 647 -9.53 32.72 7.05
CA VAL A 647 -9.45 31.41 7.75
C VAL A 647 -9.74 30.26 6.79
N THR A 648 -10.74 30.39 5.93
CA THR A 648 -11.12 29.34 4.98
C THR A 648 -10.09 29.21 3.85
N VAL A 649 -9.58 30.35 3.37
CA VAL A 649 -8.47 30.38 2.41
C VAL A 649 -7.23 29.70 3.00
N LEU A 650 -6.89 29.98 4.26
CA LEU A 650 -5.78 29.33 4.95
C LEU A 650 -5.98 27.82 5.06
N ASN A 651 -7.17 27.34 5.39
CA ASN A 651 -7.46 25.90 5.41
C ASN A 651 -7.25 25.23 4.04
N LEU A 652 -7.64 25.91 2.94
CA LEU A 652 -7.36 25.44 1.58
C LEU A 652 -5.85 25.42 1.28
N LEU A 653 -5.12 26.47 1.67
CA LEU A 653 -3.67 26.57 1.46
C LEU A 653 -2.89 25.53 2.28
N THR A 654 -3.32 25.22 3.50
CA THR A 654 -2.71 24.17 4.34
C THR A 654 -2.69 22.82 3.62
N LEU A 655 -3.74 22.49 2.88
CA LEU A 655 -3.79 21.24 2.10
C LEU A 655 -2.88 21.31 0.86
N ILE A 656 -2.74 22.46 0.20
CA ILE A 656 -1.76 22.62 -0.89
C ILE A 656 -0.32 22.46 -0.36
N VAL A 657 -0.01 23.05 0.79
CA VAL A 657 1.30 22.88 1.45
C VAL A 657 1.54 21.41 1.76
N LEU A 658 0.55 20.72 2.33
CA LEU A 658 0.65 19.29 2.64
C LEU A 658 0.88 18.43 1.39
N LEU A 659 0.19 18.72 0.29
CA LEU A 659 0.40 18.05 -1.01
C LEU A 659 1.78 18.36 -1.61
N SER A 660 2.40 19.47 -1.25
CA SER A 660 3.74 19.88 -1.71
C SER A 660 4.89 19.35 -0.83
N CYS A 661 4.59 18.83 0.36
CA CYS A 661 5.58 18.29 1.30
C CYS A 661 6.50 17.21 0.70
N PRO A 662 6.02 16.24 -0.13
CA PRO A 662 6.88 15.24 -0.74
C PRO A 662 8.06 15.84 -1.52
N SER A 663 7.78 16.84 -2.37
CA SER A 663 8.78 17.57 -3.16
C SER A 663 9.75 18.37 -2.27
N PHE A 664 9.24 19.00 -1.21
CA PHE A 664 10.06 19.73 -0.25
C PHE A 664 11.01 18.82 0.52
N ILE A 665 10.51 17.69 1.04
CA ILE A 665 11.31 16.70 1.79
C ILE A 665 12.40 16.11 0.89
N TYR A 666 12.04 15.74 -0.35
CA TYR A 666 13.01 15.23 -1.32
C TYR A 666 14.11 16.25 -1.62
N TRP A 667 13.73 17.50 -1.89
CA TRP A 667 14.68 18.59 -2.16
C TRP A 667 15.59 18.86 -0.95
N LEU A 668 15.02 18.96 0.25
CA LEU A 668 15.77 19.24 1.48
C LEU A 668 16.83 18.17 1.76
N LYS A 669 16.49 16.89 1.57
CA LYS A 669 17.45 15.78 1.73
C LYS A 669 18.58 15.85 0.70
N ASN A 670 18.29 16.32 -0.51
CA ASN A 670 19.23 16.36 -1.64
C ASN A 670 19.91 17.72 -1.86
N LEU A 671 19.68 18.69 -0.97
CA LEU A 671 20.19 20.06 -1.09
C LEU A 671 21.71 20.13 -1.26
N ARG A 672 22.44 19.17 -0.68
CA ARG A 672 23.90 19.07 -0.80
C ARG A 672 24.37 18.80 -2.24
N HIS A 673 23.56 18.14 -3.06
CA HIS A 673 23.94 17.70 -4.40
C HIS A 673 23.33 18.60 -5.48
N HIS A 674 22.08 19.03 -5.29
CA HIS A 674 21.34 19.83 -6.25
C HIS A 674 20.57 20.95 -5.55
N ILE A 675 20.94 22.20 -5.81
CA ILE A 675 20.25 23.38 -5.28
C ILE A 675 18.88 23.56 -5.93
N LYS A 676 18.78 23.28 -7.23
CA LYS A 676 17.53 23.35 -8.01
C LYS A 676 16.90 21.97 -8.14
N LEU A 677 15.60 21.86 -7.82
CA LEU A 677 14.83 20.66 -8.12
C LEU A 677 14.42 20.66 -9.60
N ASP A 678 14.75 19.60 -10.34
CA ASP A 678 14.41 19.49 -11.77
C ASP A 678 14.12 18.03 -12.18
N PRO A 679 12.98 17.75 -12.83
CA PRO A 679 11.80 18.61 -12.98
C PRO A 679 11.11 18.97 -11.65
N ASP A 680 10.60 20.19 -11.47
CA ASP A 680 9.88 20.59 -10.26
C ASP A 680 8.35 20.55 -10.47
N PRO A 681 7.62 19.61 -9.83
CA PRO A 681 6.17 19.48 -10.02
C PRO A 681 5.37 20.63 -9.38
N CYS A 682 5.96 21.35 -8.40
CA CYS A 682 5.30 22.43 -7.67
C CYS A 682 5.60 23.82 -8.25
N ARG A 683 6.42 23.93 -9.30
CA ARG A 683 6.89 25.22 -9.82
C ARG A 683 5.75 26.06 -10.42
N SER A 684 4.93 25.46 -11.27
CA SER A 684 3.79 26.13 -11.90
C SER A 684 2.75 26.57 -10.86
N THR A 685 2.43 25.68 -9.91
CA THR A 685 1.48 25.97 -8.84
C THR A 685 1.99 27.06 -7.91
N ALA A 686 3.30 27.08 -7.60
CA ALA A 686 3.94 28.14 -6.82
C ALA A 686 3.77 29.50 -7.51
N PHE A 687 4.05 29.60 -8.81
CA PHE A 687 3.94 30.88 -9.54
C PHE A 687 2.52 31.44 -9.53
N MET A 688 1.52 30.58 -9.78
CA MET A 688 0.12 31.00 -9.73
C MET A 688 -0.29 31.43 -8.32
N LEU A 689 0.11 30.68 -7.29
CA LEU A 689 -0.23 31.01 -5.90
C LEU A 689 0.44 32.29 -5.40
N ILE A 690 1.71 32.53 -5.74
CA ILE A 690 2.41 33.77 -5.35
C ILE A 690 1.68 35.00 -5.92
N ALA A 691 1.26 34.95 -7.19
CA ALA A 691 0.51 36.03 -7.81
C ALA A 691 -0.85 36.27 -7.12
N ILE A 692 -1.63 35.20 -6.91
CA ILE A 692 -2.97 35.29 -6.33
C ILE A 692 -2.91 35.75 -4.87
N LEU A 693 -2.05 35.14 -4.05
CA LEU A 693 -1.92 35.48 -2.63
C LEU A 693 -1.34 36.87 -2.41
N GLY A 694 -0.52 37.37 -3.34
CA GLY A 694 -0.06 38.76 -3.32
C GLY A 694 -1.22 39.77 -3.34
N ILE A 695 -2.27 39.50 -4.13
CA ILE A 695 -3.48 40.34 -4.19
C ILE A 695 -4.36 40.06 -2.96
N LEU A 696 -4.61 38.77 -2.68
CA LEU A 696 -5.56 38.35 -1.67
C LEU A 696 -5.13 38.71 -0.25
N MET A 697 -3.83 38.89 0.00
CA MET A 697 -3.29 39.35 1.27
C MET A 697 -3.94 40.66 1.74
N ASN A 698 -4.26 41.58 0.83
CA ASN A 698 -4.85 42.90 1.12
C ASN A 698 -6.37 42.94 0.83
N ALA A 699 -6.99 41.78 0.55
CA ALA A 699 -8.41 41.73 0.22
C ALA A 699 -9.29 42.02 1.44
N SER A 700 -10.42 42.70 1.19
CA SER A 700 -11.49 42.90 2.16
C SER A 700 -12.80 42.38 1.58
N THR A 701 -13.69 41.88 2.45
CA THR A 701 -15.04 41.42 2.05
C THR A 701 -15.90 42.54 1.46
N THR A 702 -15.62 43.80 1.80
CA THR A 702 -16.30 44.97 1.25
C THR A 702 -16.09 45.11 -0.26
N LYS A 703 -14.84 44.96 -0.74
CA LYS A 703 -14.50 45.00 -2.17
C LYS A 703 -15.09 43.83 -2.94
N VAL A 704 -15.07 42.64 -2.32
CA VAL A 704 -15.65 41.43 -2.91
C VAL A 704 -17.16 41.56 -3.07
N LYS A 705 -17.84 42.16 -2.09
CA LYS A 705 -19.29 42.39 -2.09
C LYS A 705 -19.75 43.31 -3.23
N THR A 706 -18.93 44.30 -3.60
CA THR A 706 -19.25 45.25 -4.68
C THR A 706 -18.98 44.71 -6.09
N SER A 707 -18.29 43.58 -6.21
CA SER A 707 -17.87 43.03 -7.50
C SER A 707 -19.03 42.43 -8.29
N LYS A 708 -19.04 42.69 -9.60
CA LYS A 708 -19.95 42.05 -10.56
C LYS A 708 -19.66 40.54 -10.71
N LEU A 709 -18.44 40.10 -10.42
CA LEU A 709 -18.00 38.71 -10.56
C LEU A 709 -18.37 37.82 -9.37
N LEU A 710 -18.87 38.40 -8.27
CA LEU A 710 -19.19 37.66 -7.04
C LEU A 710 -20.21 36.53 -7.25
N LYS A 711 -21.22 36.75 -8.11
CA LYS A 711 -22.22 35.70 -8.44
C LYS A 711 -21.54 34.50 -9.08
N MET A 712 -20.66 34.73 -10.05
CA MET A 712 -19.88 33.67 -10.70
C MET A 712 -18.96 32.96 -9.68
N ALA A 713 -18.27 33.73 -8.83
CA ALA A 713 -17.41 33.21 -7.77
C ALA A 713 -18.15 32.31 -6.77
N ALA A 714 -19.41 32.60 -6.46
CA ALA A 714 -20.21 31.82 -5.53
C ALA A 714 -20.83 30.53 -6.13
N HIS A 715 -20.95 30.46 -7.47
CA HIS A 715 -21.48 29.29 -8.16
C HIS A 715 -20.39 28.26 -8.51
N LEU A 716 -19.17 28.71 -8.78
CA LEU A 716 -18.05 27.88 -9.25
C LEU A 716 -17.53 26.81 -8.28
N PRO A 717 -17.54 26.97 -6.94
CA PRO A 717 -16.95 25.98 -6.03
C PRO A 717 -17.65 24.61 -6.06
N LEU A 718 -18.97 24.55 -6.30
CA LEU A 718 -19.69 23.28 -6.39
C LEU A 718 -19.26 22.42 -7.60
N PRO A 719 -19.28 22.92 -8.85
CA PRO A 719 -18.81 22.14 -10.00
C PRO A 719 -17.31 21.81 -9.90
N LEU A 720 -16.49 22.67 -9.28
CA LEU A 720 -15.09 22.35 -9.01
C LEU A 720 -14.93 21.22 -7.97
N SER A 721 -15.74 21.17 -6.92
CA SER A 721 -15.74 20.03 -5.98
C SER A 721 -16.12 18.73 -6.68
N VAL A 722 -17.09 18.76 -7.61
CA VAL A 722 -17.45 17.57 -8.41
C VAL A 722 -16.29 17.19 -9.33
N ALA A 723 -15.72 18.14 -10.07
CA ALA A 723 -14.59 17.89 -10.96
C ALA A 723 -13.37 17.37 -10.21
N ALA A 724 -13.09 17.88 -9.02
CA ALA A 724 -12.01 17.43 -8.15
C ALA A 724 -12.17 15.93 -7.80
N VAL A 725 -13.37 15.48 -7.42
CA VAL A 725 -13.66 14.07 -7.15
C VAL A 725 -13.62 13.20 -8.41
N VAL A 726 -13.85 13.78 -9.59
CA VAL A 726 -13.82 13.05 -10.87
C VAL A 726 -12.40 12.85 -11.42
N PHE A 727 -11.54 13.86 -11.32
CA PHE A 727 -10.30 13.96 -12.13
C PHE A 727 -8.98 13.86 -11.36
N ALA A 728 -9.04 13.76 -10.04
CA ALA A 728 -7.85 13.78 -9.19
C ALA A 728 -7.77 12.75 -8.05
N PRO A 729 -8.70 11.78 -7.86
CA PRO A 729 -8.49 10.65 -6.96
C PRO A 729 -7.19 9.87 -7.19
N MET A 730 -6.76 9.71 -8.45
CA MET A 730 -5.51 9.04 -8.80
C MET A 730 -4.39 10.05 -9.03
N HIS A 731 -4.71 11.25 -9.53
CA HIS A 731 -3.76 12.33 -9.81
C HIS A 731 -3.86 13.51 -8.83
N LEU A 732 -3.36 13.31 -7.61
CA LEU A 732 -3.35 14.35 -6.56
C LEU A 732 -2.57 15.63 -6.95
N ASP A 733 -1.66 15.56 -7.92
CA ASP A 733 -0.95 16.71 -8.49
C ASP A 733 -1.89 17.71 -9.18
N ARG A 734 -3.09 17.29 -9.59
CA ARG A 734 -4.13 18.15 -10.17
C ARG A 734 -4.92 18.94 -9.12
N MET A 735 -4.92 18.50 -7.85
CA MET A 735 -5.71 19.09 -6.76
C MET A 735 -5.43 20.59 -6.52
N PRO A 736 -4.18 21.08 -6.51
CA PRO A 736 -3.89 22.50 -6.31
C PRO A 736 -4.60 23.40 -7.33
N TYR A 737 -4.78 22.95 -8.58
CA TYR A 737 -5.44 23.77 -9.61
C TYR A 737 -6.92 23.99 -9.32
N PHE A 738 -7.64 22.99 -8.79
CA PHE A 738 -9.04 23.14 -8.36
C PHE A 738 -9.23 24.13 -7.22
N VAL A 739 -8.19 24.37 -6.42
CA VAL A 739 -8.16 25.38 -5.36
C VAL A 739 -7.70 26.75 -5.89
N ILE A 740 -6.74 26.78 -6.81
CA ILE A 740 -6.21 28.00 -7.42
C ILE A 740 -7.29 28.74 -8.23
N ILE A 741 -8.13 28.04 -9.00
CA ILE A 741 -9.20 28.65 -9.82
C ILE A 741 -10.16 29.54 -9.00
N PRO A 742 -10.79 29.07 -7.90
CA PRO A 742 -11.70 29.88 -7.11
C PRO A 742 -10.98 30.99 -6.34
N LEU A 743 -9.72 30.78 -5.92
CA LEU A 743 -8.92 31.84 -5.29
C LEU A 743 -8.50 32.93 -6.29
N PHE A 744 -8.20 32.57 -7.54
CA PHE A 744 -7.95 33.51 -8.61
C PHE A 744 -9.19 34.36 -8.89
N LEU A 745 -10.36 33.73 -8.97
CA LEU A 745 -11.60 34.45 -9.17
C LEU A 745 -11.94 35.36 -7.98
N HIS A 746 -11.62 34.95 -6.75
CA HIS A 746 -11.72 35.81 -5.57
C HIS A 746 -10.79 37.03 -5.69
N ALA A 747 -9.52 36.83 -6.09
CA ALA A 747 -8.60 37.93 -6.33
C ALA A 747 -9.09 38.89 -7.43
N LEU A 748 -9.71 38.37 -8.50
CA LEU A 748 -10.34 39.19 -9.54
C LEU A 748 -11.54 39.99 -9.00
N CYS A 749 -12.38 39.41 -8.14
CA CYS A 749 -13.46 40.14 -7.47
C CYS A 749 -12.96 41.29 -6.58
N CYS A 750 -11.70 41.25 -6.13
CA CYS A 750 -11.13 42.38 -5.39
C CYS A 750 -10.67 43.53 -6.29
N ILE A 751 -10.50 43.27 -7.60
CA ILE A 751 -10.00 44.24 -8.59
C ILE A 751 -11.16 44.85 -9.41
N VAL A 752 -12.12 44.02 -9.80
CA VAL A 752 -13.27 44.34 -10.66
C VAL A 752 -14.53 44.51 -9.83
#